data_AF-A0A4Y8JZB6-F1
#
_entry.id   AF-A0A4Y8JZB6-F1
#
_cell.length_a   1.000
_cell.length_b   1.000
_cell.length_c   1.000
_cell.angle_alpha   90.00
_cell.angle_beta   90.00
_cell.angle_gamma   90.00
#
_symmetry.space_group_name_H-M   'P 1'
#
loop_
_entity.id
_entity.type
_entity.pdbx_description
1 polymer ?
#
loop_
_entity_poly.entity_id
_entity_poly.type
_entity_poly.pdbx_seq_one_letter_code
_entity_poly.pdbx_strand_id
1 'polypeptide(L)'
;MNEVITGNVQVAGALTEIRLRELSVEWTQGLRGVSLIAELPFRDDEAYAGLSRVVMHYKNARGDDRTRVLRQYRAALLVGLTSIAANEYAEGTFWPAVSRCCGQSLNAVHQGDLGNAFLSGLDIFGLSRFETPHRYLGEILMHAAISVSGLAAYLELLGKKDTGDRISGAVFNAWIARTDPQSLTAGHHLPVPVVRFLTHGREVAEDFTDRSLDMLAALGQDAEADLSAIGLPQRITDEATQLFAEGALRHSGSRRGKRTGATQVAPELRYDPILLGVFVSLPPLAAEGVDLQWTVSTAERVNHKTVEAAWPGEPSVGAQIGVSAPSALVEVSVTPGSSAWSLDLVRQEDPLLIFDDSGKLLAPRSLLPQTDLTLLYPRMVPGITGLELAVIESDIGRIEAPEFDPPFGWEEWTVVRISATHLKSVRLTTVPVWRTVSSIEKPRLGAKTPLKHAFSRDGDVVLAQPPTIILPKSSDGAEVSWLVEITSVATGLTLVSVERAVSSLEEEIYPWPIAHEPLIGRFAIRVRGPLGRGLVTEVVLAEGFAVESSSIFRMMRADGLGLEPCELNVFSENSTFSAEPSLISMAPDQIKAQIAIQDPAGETQLTLSVEVDHMTVSRVFDGGIPAVSTQFQQLDIEFLSRTQLQIVTPNDAYVDLVLTTSTGIVQTLAVKGVRGRRSFSLAEISDSVTDAGEGVLRLAVNGVPIPIAECRPRRLAAKLDHHVGETLTVVGLKTRRLVNAAVYSDYAPWLGPHATTVSPEGVIHLPPRLQGLAAYKVMLRADTGGLTEAWPYLPDHSDLNTLQVSIQPLVPHADLDHRELALWLANTETPLDTVIDPLVAAMLFIEVENLSVVRRHHSIRESMAEQLRSTSDWFPTLLRKTEYSYREITPLLIATGMSTSYWETTQAQQDASVWERSPLAAILTAPGDQTEAKLGFRTHAVEHFGASALILMDGLVDPLRAVGGFEKNVSYLAMLPLQRLSEMRRESKIVPALYLDKDSRAARGWDLFLAREDRELRTVCVAAQELHSALGSVLSQVGDASTVDVMDCRFAGEFGWQALSALSMGLALAARLSARGHGKASLISRHYGALYTKFARCEPGLIQQDLVLAELYLRGREHAHDGS
;
A
#
# COMPACT_ATOMS: atom_id res chain seq x y z
N MET A 1 57.94 7.12 12.25
CA MET A 1 58.83 7.52 11.16
C MET A 1 58.19 8.77 10.55
N ASN A 2 58.68 9.93 10.96
CA ASN A 2 58.23 11.23 10.48
C ASN A 2 58.84 11.45 9.09
N GLU A 3 58.02 11.54 8.04
CA GLU A 3 58.39 12.27 6.82
C GLU A 3 57.16 12.53 5.93
N VAL A 4 56.79 13.80 5.86
CA VAL A 4 56.43 14.59 4.66
C VAL A 4 55.41 13.97 3.69
N ILE A 5 54.15 14.43 3.80
CA ILE A 5 53.34 14.89 2.65
C ILE A 5 52.64 16.19 3.06
N THR A 6 53.37 17.30 3.04
CA THR A 6 52.77 18.63 2.89
C THR A 6 52.61 18.87 1.39
N GLY A 7 51.43 18.55 0.86
CA GLY A 7 51.04 18.95 -0.50
C GLY A 7 50.92 20.47 -0.54
N ASN A 8 51.86 21.13 -1.21
CA ASN A 8 51.80 22.55 -1.54
C ASN A 8 50.57 22.81 -2.41
N VAL A 9 49.51 23.40 -1.84
CA VAL A 9 48.55 24.15 -2.64
C VAL A 9 49.29 25.37 -3.18
N GLN A 10 49.56 25.39 -4.48
CA GLN A 10 50.09 26.56 -5.17
C GLN A 10 49.19 27.76 -4.82
N VAL A 11 49.77 28.80 -4.23
CA VAL A 11 49.13 30.10 -4.09
C VAL A 11 48.75 30.56 -5.50
N ALA A 12 47.46 30.56 -5.80
CA ALA A 12 46.89 30.92 -7.08
C ALA A 12 47.51 32.24 -7.59
N GLY A 13 47.89 32.28 -8.87
CA GLY A 13 48.36 33.49 -9.53
C GLY A 13 47.40 34.64 -9.27
N ALA A 14 47.93 35.83 -8.99
CA ALA A 14 47.12 36.97 -8.57
C ALA A 14 46.11 37.37 -9.66
N LEU A 15 44.85 36.96 -9.50
CA LEU A 15 43.74 37.35 -10.38
C LEU A 15 43.63 38.88 -10.39
N THR A 16 43.52 39.48 -11.57
CA THR A 16 43.47 40.94 -11.73
C THR A 16 42.08 41.47 -11.36
N GLU A 17 41.99 42.75 -10.97
CA GLU A 17 40.69 43.39 -10.68
C GLU A 17 39.75 43.39 -11.90
N ILE A 18 40.34 43.47 -13.10
CA ILE A 18 39.61 43.39 -14.37
C ILE A 18 39.01 41.99 -14.54
N ARG A 19 39.81 40.93 -14.34
CA ARG A 19 39.33 39.55 -14.45
C ARG A 19 38.26 39.23 -13.40
N LEU A 20 38.37 39.76 -12.17
CA LEU A 20 37.33 39.57 -11.15
C LEU A 20 35.98 40.16 -11.58
N ARG A 21 36.00 41.32 -12.23
CA ARG A 21 34.77 41.96 -12.77
C ARG A 21 34.20 41.17 -13.94
N GLU A 22 35.04 40.71 -14.86
CA GLU A 22 34.63 39.85 -15.98
C GLU A 22 33.96 38.57 -15.47
N LEU A 23 34.63 37.83 -14.58
CA LEU A 23 34.08 36.62 -13.94
C LEU A 23 32.77 36.90 -13.21
N SER A 24 32.68 38.05 -12.52
CA SER A 24 31.44 38.41 -11.81
C SER A 24 30.28 38.66 -12.77
N VAL A 25 30.52 39.22 -13.95
CA VAL A 25 29.48 39.42 -14.98
C VAL A 25 29.09 38.09 -15.61
N GLU A 26 30.08 37.28 -15.99
CA GLU A 26 29.90 35.94 -16.56
C GLU A 26 29.09 35.02 -15.63
N TRP A 27 29.52 34.90 -14.37
CA TRP A 27 28.82 34.10 -13.38
C TRP A 27 27.46 34.68 -13.00
N THR A 28 27.27 36.01 -13.05
CA THR A 28 25.93 36.60 -12.84
C THR A 28 24.95 36.16 -13.92
N GLN A 29 25.39 36.08 -15.18
CA GLN A 29 24.53 35.61 -16.27
C GLN A 29 24.22 34.13 -16.13
N GLY A 30 25.23 33.30 -15.84
CA GLY A 30 25.06 31.85 -15.70
C GLY A 30 24.26 31.43 -14.46
N LEU A 31 24.45 32.08 -13.31
CA LEU A 31 23.73 31.74 -12.07
C LEU A 31 22.21 31.92 -12.16
N ARG A 32 21.73 32.76 -13.08
CA ARG A 32 20.29 32.93 -13.34
C ARG A 32 19.69 31.78 -14.16
N GLY A 33 20.53 30.97 -14.80
CA GLY A 33 20.11 29.87 -15.67
C GLY A 33 20.14 28.49 -15.00
N VAL A 34 20.56 28.40 -13.72
CA VAL A 34 20.76 27.11 -13.02
C VAL A 34 19.94 27.04 -11.73
N SER A 35 19.78 25.85 -11.14
CA SER A 35 19.10 25.65 -9.84
C SER A 35 20.11 25.65 -8.68
N LEU A 36 21.27 25.03 -8.91
CA LEU A 36 22.40 24.97 -8.00
C LEU A 36 23.61 25.71 -8.59
N ILE A 37 24.36 26.39 -7.73
CA ILE A 37 25.65 27.00 -8.11
C ILE A 37 26.61 25.95 -8.69
N ALA A 38 26.51 24.69 -8.21
CA ALA A 38 27.27 23.55 -8.71
C ALA A 38 27.17 23.30 -10.22
N GLU A 39 26.04 23.65 -10.84
CA GLU A 39 25.77 23.37 -12.26
C GLU A 39 26.50 24.34 -13.19
N LEU A 40 26.95 25.48 -12.67
CA LEU A 40 27.67 26.47 -13.46
C LEU A 40 29.05 25.91 -13.86
N PRO A 41 29.44 25.94 -15.14
CA PRO A 41 30.79 25.58 -15.54
C PRO A 41 31.76 26.68 -15.09
N PHE A 42 32.65 26.37 -14.15
CA PHE A 42 33.73 27.25 -13.72
C PHE A 42 34.95 26.44 -13.32
N ARG A 43 36.12 27.08 -13.32
CA ARG A 43 37.36 26.48 -12.83
C ARG A 43 37.57 26.79 -11.35
N ASP A 44 37.96 25.79 -10.57
CA ASP A 44 38.15 25.95 -9.12
C ASP A 44 39.28 26.92 -8.76
N ASP A 45 40.34 26.99 -9.57
CA ASP A 45 41.44 27.94 -9.39
C ASP A 45 40.96 29.41 -9.51
N GLU A 46 40.09 29.69 -10.48
CA GLU A 46 39.46 30.99 -10.66
C GLU A 46 38.44 31.30 -9.55
N ALA A 47 37.65 30.32 -9.12
CA ALA A 47 36.70 30.46 -8.01
C ALA A 47 37.40 30.81 -6.68
N TYR A 48 38.49 30.11 -6.35
CA TYR A 48 39.29 30.38 -5.15
C TYR A 48 39.97 31.74 -5.20
N ALA A 49 40.59 32.08 -6.34
CA ALA A 49 41.26 33.37 -6.49
C ALA A 49 40.25 34.54 -6.46
N GLY A 50 39.07 34.35 -7.06
CA GLY A 50 37.97 35.30 -7.00
C GLY A 50 37.47 35.54 -5.58
N LEU A 51 37.17 34.47 -4.83
CA LEU A 51 36.73 34.59 -3.44
C LEU A 51 37.78 35.28 -2.56
N SER A 52 39.05 34.89 -2.72
CA SER A 52 40.18 35.49 -1.98
C SER A 52 40.23 37.01 -2.16
N ARG A 53 40.06 37.49 -3.41
CA ARG A 53 39.98 38.93 -3.71
C ARG A 53 38.75 39.59 -3.11
N VAL A 54 37.57 38.96 -3.19
CA VAL A 54 36.34 39.49 -2.57
C VAL A 54 36.49 39.63 -1.06
N VAL A 55 37.05 38.61 -0.39
CA VAL A 55 37.31 38.63 1.05
C VAL A 55 38.32 39.72 1.41
N MET A 56 39.38 39.89 0.61
CA MET A 56 40.36 40.96 0.80
C MET A 56 39.71 42.35 0.69
N HIS A 57 38.88 42.59 -0.34
CA HIS A 57 38.15 43.84 -0.51
C HIS A 57 37.16 44.10 0.63
N TYR A 58 36.43 43.07 1.05
CA TYR A 58 35.50 43.14 2.18
C TYR A 58 36.24 43.48 3.49
N LYS A 59 37.41 42.89 3.76
CA LYS A 59 38.20 43.19 4.96
C LYS A 59 38.79 44.60 4.95
N ASN A 60 39.15 45.11 3.77
CA ASN A 60 39.67 46.47 3.60
C ASN A 60 38.58 47.55 3.66
N ALA A 61 37.31 47.18 3.41
CA ALA A 61 36.16 48.07 3.49
C ALA A 61 35.66 48.28 4.94
N ARG A 62 34.99 49.43 5.19
CA ARG A 62 34.44 49.81 6.51
C ARG A 62 32.95 50.16 6.39
N GLY A 63 32.15 49.79 7.40
CA GLY A 63 30.72 50.13 7.45
C GLY A 63 29.94 49.64 6.22
N ASP A 64 29.08 50.49 5.67
CA ASP A 64 28.23 50.19 4.51
C ASP A 64 29.00 49.79 3.24
N ASP A 65 30.27 50.17 3.12
CA ASP A 65 31.12 49.75 1.99
C ASP A 65 31.33 48.23 1.97
N ARG A 66 31.28 47.55 3.13
CA ARG A 66 31.37 46.08 3.18
C ARG A 66 30.19 45.42 2.47
N THR A 67 28.98 45.88 2.77
CA THR A 67 27.77 45.40 2.11
C THR A 67 27.81 45.70 0.62
N ARG A 68 28.31 46.87 0.22
CA ARG A 68 28.50 47.23 -1.18
C ARG A 68 29.46 46.28 -1.91
N VAL A 69 30.60 45.92 -1.31
CA VAL A 69 31.55 44.95 -1.89
C VAL A 69 30.86 43.59 -2.12
N LEU A 70 30.15 43.07 -1.11
CA LEU A 70 29.46 41.78 -1.22
C LEU A 70 28.31 41.81 -2.24
N ARG A 71 27.65 42.96 -2.43
CA ARG A 71 26.63 43.15 -3.48
C ARG A 71 27.25 43.23 -4.87
N GLN A 72 28.39 43.90 -5.02
CA GLN A 72 29.07 44.10 -6.28
C GLN A 72 29.68 42.80 -6.82
N TYR A 73 30.30 41.99 -5.95
CA TYR A 73 30.97 40.74 -6.33
C TYR A 73 30.21 39.50 -5.86
N ARG A 74 28.87 39.60 -5.85
CA ARG A 74 27.99 38.57 -5.30
C ARG A 74 28.16 37.21 -5.98
N ALA A 75 28.20 37.18 -7.31
CA ALA A 75 28.37 35.92 -8.04
C ALA A 75 29.70 35.23 -7.68
N ALA A 76 30.79 36.00 -7.58
CA ALA A 76 32.10 35.48 -7.17
C ALA A 76 32.13 34.97 -5.72
N LEU A 77 31.38 35.62 -4.82
CA LEU A 77 31.19 35.11 -3.45
C LEU A 77 30.49 33.74 -3.45
N LEU A 78 29.39 33.62 -4.19
CA LEU A 78 28.58 32.40 -4.27
C LEU A 78 29.39 31.24 -4.84
N VAL A 79 29.94 31.42 -6.05
CA VAL A 79 30.75 30.41 -6.76
C VAL A 79 31.95 29.99 -5.91
N GLY A 80 32.66 30.95 -5.31
CA GLY A 80 33.82 30.67 -4.47
C GLY A 80 33.51 29.86 -3.22
N LEU A 81 32.46 30.22 -2.47
CA LEU A 81 32.08 29.48 -1.25
C LEU A 81 31.58 28.07 -1.59
N THR A 82 30.83 27.92 -2.69
CA THR A 82 30.35 26.61 -3.15
C THR A 82 31.49 25.72 -3.67
N SER A 83 32.48 26.27 -4.37
CA SER A 83 33.67 25.51 -4.81
C SER A 83 34.44 24.95 -3.61
N ILE A 84 34.65 25.75 -2.55
CA ILE A 84 35.28 25.27 -1.31
C ILE A 84 34.43 24.20 -0.63
N ALA A 85 33.10 24.35 -0.63
CA ALA A 85 32.20 23.35 -0.07
C ALA A 85 32.25 22.01 -0.83
N ALA A 86 32.40 22.04 -2.15
CA ALA A 86 32.47 20.85 -3.00
C ALA A 86 33.78 20.07 -2.84
N ASN A 87 34.91 20.79 -2.67
CA ASN A 87 36.25 20.21 -2.78
C ASN A 87 37.01 20.08 -1.45
N GLU A 88 36.82 21.02 -0.52
CA GLU A 88 37.67 21.16 0.68
C GLU A 88 36.93 20.82 1.98
N TYR A 89 35.63 20.52 1.91
CA TYR A 89 34.84 20.24 3.09
C TYR A 89 35.16 18.85 3.67
N ALA A 90 35.78 18.85 4.85
CA ALA A 90 35.84 17.71 5.76
C ALA A 90 35.15 18.08 7.09
N GLU A 91 34.45 17.15 7.70
CA GLU A 91 33.57 17.31 8.87
C GLU A 91 33.89 18.51 9.79
N GLY A 92 33.03 19.54 9.77
CA GLY A 92 33.13 20.69 10.67
C GLY A 92 34.21 21.73 10.34
N THR A 93 34.97 21.56 9.25
CA THR A 93 36.13 22.43 8.93
C THR A 93 35.90 23.47 7.83
N PHE A 94 34.63 23.75 7.46
CA PHE A 94 34.30 24.66 6.35
C PHE A 94 34.96 26.05 6.45
N TRP A 95 34.64 26.84 7.50
CA TRP A 95 35.18 28.20 7.64
C TRP A 95 36.71 28.25 7.83
N PRO A 96 37.34 27.29 8.54
CA PRO A 96 38.79 27.11 8.49
C PRO A 96 39.34 26.91 7.07
N ALA A 97 38.69 26.09 6.23
CA ALA A 97 39.07 25.90 4.83
C ALA A 97 38.94 27.21 4.03
N VAL A 98 37.84 27.95 4.20
CA VAL A 98 37.67 29.28 3.57
C VAL A 98 38.80 30.23 3.97
N SER A 99 39.17 30.26 5.25
CA SER A 99 40.27 31.12 5.74
C SER A 99 41.62 30.74 5.13
N ARG A 100 41.88 29.44 4.99
CA ARG A 100 43.09 28.88 4.37
C ARG A 100 43.16 29.23 2.88
N CYS A 101 42.11 28.93 2.11
CA CYS A 101 42.09 29.19 0.66
C CYS A 101 42.13 30.70 0.33
N CYS A 102 41.54 31.55 1.18
CA CYS A 102 41.60 33.00 0.99
C CYS A 102 42.88 33.65 1.55
N GLY A 103 43.70 32.92 2.31
CA GLY A 103 44.85 33.49 3.02
C GLY A 103 44.49 34.57 4.04
N GLN A 104 43.26 34.54 4.59
CA GLN A 104 42.72 35.57 5.47
C GLN A 104 41.99 34.94 6.65
N SER A 105 42.33 35.34 7.88
CA SER A 105 41.57 34.91 9.08
C SER A 105 40.16 35.52 9.09
N LEU A 106 39.13 34.68 9.25
CA LEU A 106 37.72 35.03 9.34
C LEU A 106 37.15 34.72 10.75
N ASN A 107 36.62 35.74 11.42
CA ASN A 107 35.93 35.59 12.70
C ASN A 107 34.42 35.33 12.50
N ALA A 108 33.68 35.08 13.59
CA ALA A 108 32.24 34.78 13.53
C ALA A 108 31.39 35.88 12.86
N VAL A 109 31.77 37.16 13.00
CA VAL A 109 31.07 38.28 12.34
C VAL A 109 31.27 38.22 10.83
N HIS A 110 32.51 38.01 10.35
CA HIS A 110 32.78 37.86 8.94
C HIS A 110 32.04 36.65 8.34
N GLN A 111 32.00 35.53 9.07
CA GLN A 111 31.25 34.34 8.65
C GLN A 111 29.74 34.63 8.53
N GLY A 112 29.18 35.38 9.48
CA GLY A 112 27.78 35.82 9.44
C GLY A 112 27.47 36.76 8.27
N ASP A 113 28.34 37.73 7.99
CA ASP A 113 28.17 38.66 6.87
C ASP A 113 28.24 37.96 5.51
N LEU A 114 29.24 37.09 5.31
CA LEU A 114 29.40 36.29 4.10
C LEU A 114 28.23 35.32 3.91
N GLY A 115 27.79 34.65 5.00
CA GLY A 115 26.64 33.77 4.98
C GLY A 115 25.33 34.47 4.63
N ASN A 116 25.07 35.65 5.19
CA ASN A 116 23.89 36.44 4.83
C ASN A 116 23.93 36.95 3.39
N ALA A 117 25.11 37.38 2.92
CA ALA A 117 25.29 37.78 1.53
C ALA A 117 25.10 36.61 0.55
N PHE A 118 25.50 35.40 0.96
CA PHE A 118 25.23 34.17 0.22
C PHE A 118 23.73 33.92 0.08
N LEU A 119 22.99 33.87 1.20
CA LEU A 119 21.53 33.66 1.19
C LEU A 119 20.78 34.73 0.38
N SER A 120 21.14 36.01 0.58
CA SER A 120 20.57 37.10 -0.21
C SER A 120 20.88 36.96 -1.70
N GLY A 121 22.00 36.33 -2.06
CA GLY A 121 22.32 36.07 -3.46
C GLY A 121 21.56 34.93 -4.07
N LEU A 122 21.22 33.90 -3.31
CA LEU A 122 20.30 32.85 -3.77
C LEU A 122 18.95 33.46 -4.18
N ASP A 123 18.41 34.34 -3.34
CA ASP A 123 17.14 35.03 -3.62
C ASP A 123 17.20 35.91 -4.86
N ILE A 124 18.31 36.62 -5.06
CA ILE A 124 18.48 37.55 -6.18
C ILE A 124 18.67 36.83 -7.51
N PHE A 125 19.34 35.66 -7.50
CA PHE A 125 19.56 34.87 -8.70
C PHE A 125 18.45 33.82 -8.94
N GLY A 126 17.47 33.70 -8.05
CA GLY A 126 16.38 32.74 -8.19
C GLY A 126 16.81 31.27 -8.00
N LEU A 127 17.87 31.03 -7.24
CA LEU A 127 18.41 29.70 -6.97
C LEU A 127 17.57 28.93 -5.94
N SER A 128 17.67 27.60 -5.94
CA SER A 128 16.93 26.73 -5.01
C SER A 128 17.20 27.08 -3.54
N ARG A 129 16.17 26.97 -2.68
CA ARG A 129 16.28 27.22 -1.23
C ARG A 129 15.99 25.95 -0.45
N PHE A 130 16.78 25.71 0.60
CA PHE A 130 16.69 24.48 1.41
C PHE A 130 16.52 24.78 2.91
N GLU A 131 15.63 24.02 3.55
CA GLU A 131 15.51 24.03 5.00
C GLU A 131 16.60 23.17 5.63
N THR A 132 17.54 23.82 6.34
CA THR A 132 18.69 23.12 6.95
C THR A 132 18.87 23.52 8.41
N PRO A 133 19.38 22.61 9.28
CA PRO A 133 19.61 22.90 10.69
C PRO A 133 20.61 24.05 10.93
N HIS A 134 21.54 24.25 9.99
CA HIS A 134 22.55 25.30 10.05
C HIS A 134 22.30 26.32 8.94
N ARG A 135 21.61 27.40 9.30
CA ARG A 135 21.13 28.45 8.37
C ARG A 135 22.08 28.81 7.22
N TYR A 136 23.37 29.04 7.49
CA TYR A 136 24.33 29.44 6.45
C TYR A 136 25.04 28.24 5.82
N LEU A 137 25.69 27.41 6.66
CA LEU A 137 26.52 26.31 6.18
C LEU A 137 25.69 25.24 5.44
N GLY A 138 24.48 24.97 5.90
CA GLY A 138 23.60 23.99 5.27
C GLY A 138 23.29 24.37 3.83
N GLU A 139 22.79 25.58 3.59
CA GLU A 139 22.48 26.07 2.23
C GLU A 139 23.72 26.08 1.32
N ILE A 140 24.88 26.51 1.82
CA ILE A 140 26.14 26.47 1.04
C ILE A 140 26.49 25.04 0.61
N LEU A 141 26.39 24.07 1.53
CA LEU A 141 26.65 22.66 1.23
C LEU A 141 25.61 22.07 0.26
N MET A 142 24.33 22.45 0.38
CA MET A 142 23.28 22.01 -0.55
C MET A 142 23.55 22.49 -1.99
N HIS A 143 24.04 23.71 -2.16
CA HIS A 143 24.44 24.24 -3.47
C HIS A 143 25.72 23.61 -4.03
N ALA A 144 26.48 22.87 -3.21
CA ALA A 144 27.58 22.03 -3.69
C ALA A 144 27.12 20.63 -4.11
N ALA A 145 25.83 20.29 -3.99
CA ALA A 145 25.28 18.95 -4.21
C ALA A 145 26.03 17.88 -3.38
N ILE A 146 26.68 16.92 -4.04
CA ILE A 146 27.56 15.93 -3.41
C ILE A 146 29.02 16.39 -3.56
N SER A 147 29.77 16.39 -2.46
CA SER A 147 31.21 16.70 -2.47
C SER A 147 32.00 15.57 -3.13
N VAL A 148 33.16 15.89 -3.72
CA VAL A 148 34.04 14.91 -4.38
C VAL A 148 34.41 13.78 -3.42
N SER A 149 34.74 14.13 -2.17
CA SER A 149 35.08 13.16 -1.11
C SER A 149 33.95 12.18 -0.75
N GLY A 150 32.69 12.54 -1.00
CA GLY A 150 31.52 11.70 -0.70
C GLY A 150 30.97 10.96 -1.92
N LEU A 151 31.45 11.28 -3.13
CA LEU A 151 30.86 10.79 -4.37
C LEU A 151 31.05 9.28 -4.55
N ALA A 152 32.24 8.75 -4.25
CA ALA A 152 32.53 7.32 -4.39
C ALA A 152 31.59 6.44 -3.55
N ALA A 153 31.43 6.76 -2.25
CA ALA A 153 30.54 6.02 -1.34
C ALA A 153 29.07 6.10 -1.79
N TYR A 154 28.65 7.25 -2.32
CA TYR A 154 27.31 7.44 -2.86
C TYR A 154 27.07 6.58 -4.12
N LEU A 155 27.96 6.65 -5.11
CA LEU A 155 27.81 5.90 -6.37
C LEU A 155 27.90 4.39 -6.13
N GLU A 156 28.74 3.93 -5.20
CA GLU A 156 28.82 2.52 -4.82
C GLU A 156 27.51 2.02 -4.20
N LEU A 157 26.94 2.78 -3.26
CA LEU A 157 25.67 2.42 -2.63
C LEU A 157 24.52 2.42 -3.65
N LEU A 158 24.49 3.42 -4.53
CA LEU A 158 23.50 3.54 -5.58
C LEU A 158 23.56 2.34 -6.54
N GLY A 159 24.75 2.01 -7.03
CA GLY A 159 24.96 0.84 -7.90
C GLY A 159 24.62 -0.50 -7.23
N LYS A 160 24.88 -0.67 -5.93
CA LYS A 160 24.46 -1.87 -5.18
C LYS A 160 22.95 -2.03 -5.12
N LYS A 161 22.22 -0.91 -4.99
CA LYS A 161 20.75 -0.92 -4.94
C LYS A 161 20.09 -1.13 -6.30
N ASP A 162 20.78 -0.85 -7.39
CA ASP A 162 20.28 -1.01 -8.77
C ASP A 162 20.42 -2.44 -9.35
N THR A 163 20.58 -3.47 -8.50
CA THR A 163 20.97 -4.83 -8.94
C THR A 163 19.82 -5.78 -9.33
N GLY A 164 18.57 -5.33 -9.43
CA GLY A 164 17.47 -6.21 -9.88
C GLY A 164 16.13 -5.52 -10.13
N ASP A 165 15.74 -4.59 -9.26
CA ASP A 165 14.52 -3.79 -9.39
C ASP A 165 14.93 -2.34 -9.64
N ARG A 166 14.73 -1.86 -10.87
CA ARG A 166 15.08 -0.48 -11.29
C ARG A 166 14.52 0.54 -10.30
N ILE A 167 15.41 1.16 -9.54
CA ILE A 167 15.10 2.14 -8.51
C ILE A 167 15.13 3.55 -9.09
N SER A 168 14.13 4.38 -8.81
CA SER A 168 14.15 5.81 -9.15
C SER A 168 14.82 6.64 -8.03
N GLY A 169 15.27 7.84 -8.37
CA GLY A 169 15.82 8.80 -7.42
C GLY A 169 14.85 9.11 -6.27
N ALA A 170 13.56 9.24 -6.55
CA ALA A 170 12.52 9.41 -5.53
C ALA A 170 12.45 8.22 -4.56
N VAL A 171 12.46 6.98 -5.07
CA VAL A 171 12.43 5.76 -4.25
C VAL A 171 13.70 5.63 -3.41
N PHE A 172 14.87 5.88 -4.01
CA PHE A 172 16.15 5.85 -3.32
C PHE A 172 16.22 6.89 -2.20
N ASN A 173 15.85 8.14 -2.49
CA ASN A 173 15.89 9.21 -1.51
C ASN A 173 14.88 8.99 -0.38
N ALA A 174 13.69 8.47 -0.69
CA ALA A 174 12.70 8.08 0.33
C ALA A 174 13.19 6.91 1.20
N TRP A 175 13.96 5.97 0.65
CA TRP A 175 14.62 4.92 1.43
C TRP A 175 15.71 5.50 2.35
N ILE A 176 16.56 6.39 1.85
CA ILE A 176 17.56 7.10 2.65
C ILE A 176 16.89 7.86 3.81
N ALA A 177 15.80 8.59 3.54
CA ALA A 177 15.09 9.38 4.54
C ALA A 177 14.43 8.55 5.65
N ARG A 178 14.11 7.28 5.39
CA ARG A 178 13.54 6.33 6.37
C ARG A 178 14.59 5.50 7.10
N THR A 179 15.82 5.46 6.59
CA THR A 179 16.91 4.69 7.19
C THR A 179 17.55 5.48 8.31
N ASP A 180 17.89 4.80 9.41
CA ASP A 180 18.55 5.45 10.54
C ASP A 180 19.89 6.11 10.11
N PRO A 181 20.10 7.41 10.43
CA PRO A 181 21.31 8.14 10.01
C PRO A 181 22.63 7.52 10.50
N GLN A 182 22.64 6.80 11.64
CA GLN A 182 23.86 6.13 12.12
C GLN A 182 24.16 4.90 11.26
N SER A 183 23.14 4.17 10.82
CA SER A 183 23.30 3.04 9.90
C SER A 183 23.87 3.46 8.54
N LEU A 184 23.46 4.61 8.01
CA LEU A 184 23.98 5.15 6.75
C LEU A 184 25.44 5.63 6.86
N THR A 185 25.79 6.30 7.96
CA THR A 185 27.14 6.87 8.16
C THR A 185 28.15 5.81 8.60
N ALA A 186 27.79 4.92 9.54
CA ALA A 186 28.70 3.89 10.07
C ALA A 186 28.72 2.62 9.22
N GLY A 187 27.56 2.19 8.69
CA GLY A 187 27.44 0.95 7.92
C GLY A 187 27.73 1.10 6.42
N HIS A 188 27.36 2.24 5.83
CA HIS A 188 27.54 2.51 4.40
C HIS A 188 28.54 3.62 4.10
N HIS A 189 29.22 4.17 5.11
CA HIS A 189 30.24 5.21 4.98
C HIS A 189 29.78 6.47 4.21
N LEU A 190 28.48 6.77 4.20
CA LEU A 190 27.97 7.98 3.58
C LEU A 190 28.26 9.20 4.47
N PRO A 191 28.93 10.26 3.96
CA PRO A 191 29.15 11.47 4.73
C PRO A 191 27.83 12.18 5.09
N VAL A 192 27.77 12.78 6.28
CA VAL A 192 26.58 13.51 6.77
C VAL A 192 26.03 14.56 5.78
N PRO A 193 26.87 15.37 5.07
CA PRO A 193 26.35 16.29 4.06
C PRO A 193 25.63 15.60 2.89
N VAL A 194 26.09 14.42 2.47
CA VAL A 194 25.46 13.63 1.40
C VAL A 194 24.09 13.14 1.85
N VAL A 195 24.01 12.53 3.05
CA VAL A 195 22.72 12.11 3.63
C VAL A 195 21.76 13.29 3.74
N ARG A 196 22.25 14.46 4.16
CA ARG A 196 21.44 15.68 4.24
C ARG A 196 20.96 16.14 2.87
N PHE A 197 21.82 16.14 1.85
CA PHE A 197 21.44 16.48 0.48
C PHE A 197 20.34 15.55 -0.04
N LEU A 198 20.51 14.23 0.10
CA LEU A 198 19.51 13.25 -0.35
C LEU A 198 18.19 13.33 0.42
N THR A 199 18.22 13.74 1.70
CA THR A 199 17.02 13.83 2.55
C THR A 199 16.30 15.18 2.45
N HIS A 200 17.03 16.28 2.23
CA HIS A 200 16.50 17.65 2.28
C HIS A 200 16.58 18.37 0.93
N GLY A 201 17.23 17.79 -0.07
CA GLY A 201 17.41 18.38 -1.41
C GLY A 201 16.19 18.28 -2.32
N ARG A 202 15.15 17.55 -1.89
CA ARG A 202 13.86 17.45 -2.58
C ARG A 202 14.04 17.04 -4.05
N GLU A 203 13.26 17.63 -4.96
CA GLU A 203 13.29 17.39 -6.41
C GLU A 203 14.68 17.56 -7.05
N VAL A 204 15.53 18.42 -6.49
CA VAL A 204 16.91 18.60 -6.98
C VAL A 204 17.76 17.37 -6.68
N ALA A 205 17.61 16.78 -5.49
CA ALA A 205 18.31 15.57 -5.12
C ALA A 205 17.76 14.33 -5.84
N GLU A 206 16.45 14.28 -6.07
CA GLU A 206 15.81 13.19 -6.84
C GLU A 206 16.31 13.18 -8.29
N ASP A 207 16.27 14.33 -8.96
CA ASP A 207 16.79 14.48 -10.33
C ASP A 207 18.31 14.24 -10.40
N PHE A 208 19.08 14.70 -9.40
CA PHE A 208 20.50 14.38 -9.31
C PHE A 208 20.74 12.87 -9.23
N THR A 209 19.94 12.14 -8.48
CA THR A 209 20.04 10.67 -8.36
C THR A 209 19.62 9.96 -9.64
N ASP A 210 18.53 10.37 -10.28
CA ASP A 210 18.10 9.81 -11.57
C ASP A 210 19.18 10.01 -12.65
N ARG A 211 19.78 11.20 -12.72
CA ARG A 211 20.89 11.47 -13.65
C ARG A 211 22.15 10.68 -13.29
N SER A 212 22.40 10.41 -12.00
CA SER A 212 23.51 9.55 -11.57
C SER A 212 23.33 8.10 -12.00
N LEU A 213 22.08 7.59 -11.97
CA LEU A 213 21.74 6.26 -12.49
C LEU A 213 21.93 6.20 -14.02
N ASP A 214 21.47 7.22 -14.74
CA ASP A 214 21.70 7.32 -16.19
C ASP A 214 23.20 7.36 -16.53
N MET A 215 24.02 8.05 -15.72
CA MET A 215 25.48 8.08 -15.83
C MET A 215 26.14 6.72 -15.59
N LEU A 216 25.77 6.03 -14.50
CA LEU A 216 26.28 4.69 -14.21
C LEU A 216 25.89 3.70 -15.32
N ALA A 217 24.69 3.82 -15.87
CA ALA A 217 24.23 3.00 -16.98
C ALA A 217 24.99 3.29 -18.29
N ALA A 218 25.34 4.55 -18.57
CA ALA A 218 26.14 4.93 -19.73
C ALA A 218 27.58 4.41 -19.61
N LEU A 219 28.26 4.69 -18.49
CA LEU A 219 29.63 4.23 -18.21
C LEU A 219 29.74 2.70 -18.16
N GLY A 220 28.70 2.01 -17.67
CA GLY A 220 28.63 0.55 -17.67
C GLY A 220 28.49 -0.07 -19.07
N GLN A 221 28.04 0.70 -20.07
CA GLN A 221 27.96 0.25 -21.48
C GLN A 221 29.23 0.60 -22.26
N ASP A 222 29.69 1.84 -22.10
CA ASP A 222 30.89 2.37 -22.72
C ASP A 222 31.62 3.25 -21.70
N ALA A 223 32.84 2.84 -21.32
CA ALA A 223 33.64 3.55 -20.33
C ALA A 223 34.08 4.94 -20.83
N GLU A 224 34.04 5.19 -22.14
CA GLU A 224 34.34 6.48 -22.78
C GLU A 224 33.07 7.21 -23.26
N ALA A 225 31.89 6.83 -22.75
CA ALA A 225 30.62 7.46 -23.11
C ALA A 225 30.64 9.00 -22.90
N ASP A 226 30.09 9.75 -23.85
CA ASP A 226 29.88 11.18 -23.69
C ASP A 226 28.77 11.44 -22.66
N LEU A 227 29.16 12.03 -21.52
CA LEU A 227 28.25 12.33 -20.40
C LEU A 227 27.68 13.75 -20.45
N SER A 228 28.00 14.55 -21.46
CA SER A 228 27.56 15.95 -21.57
C SER A 228 26.04 16.10 -21.55
N ALA A 229 25.32 15.17 -22.18
CA ALA A 229 23.84 15.16 -22.25
C ALA A 229 23.14 14.71 -20.95
N ILE A 230 23.89 14.25 -19.94
CA ILE A 230 23.33 13.80 -18.65
C ILE A 230 22.89 14.99 -17.80
N GLY A 231 23.59 16.13 -17.92
CA GLY A 231 23.28 17.34 -17.17
C GLY A 231 23.61 17.23 -15.67
N LEU A 232 24.61 16.44 -15.29
CA LEU A 232 25.24 16.53 -13.96
C LEU A 232 26.35 17.59 -13.98
N PRO A 233 26.72 18.17 -12.81
CA PRO A 233 27.87 19.07 -12.74
C PRO A 233 29.13 18.40 -13.29
N GLN A 234 29.91 19.12 -14.10
CA GLN A 234 31.10 18.58 -14.78
C GLN A 234 32.08 17.88 -13.84
N ARG A 235 32.29 18.43 -12.63
CA ARG A 235 33.13 17.80 -11.61
C ARG A 235 32.69 16.39 -11.21
N ILE A 236 31.38 16.12 -11.23
CA ILE A 236 30.80 14.83 -10.86
C ILE A 236 31.02 13.83 -11.99
N THR A 237 30.83 14.24 -13.25
CA THR A 237 31.06 13.38 -14.41
C THR A 237 32.56 13.06 -14.58
N ASP A 238 33.44 14.03 -14.35
CA ASP A 238 34.89 13.85 -14.45
C ASP A 238 35.39 12.86 -13.37
N GLU A 239 34.99 13.06 -12.10
CA GLU A 239 35.35 12.17 -10.99
C GLU A 239 34.76 10.77 -11.17
N ALA A 240 33.51 10.65 -11.62
CA ALA A 240 32.89 9.34 -11.86
C ALA A 240 33.60 8.56 -12.98
N THR A 241 34.02 9.25 -14.04
CA THR A 241 34.83 8.66 -15.13
C THR A 241 36.17 8.18 -14.61
N GLN A 242 36.83 8.97 -13.75
CA GLN A 242 38.09 8.57 -13.11
C GLN A 242 37.90 7.33 -12.21
N LEU A 243 36.89 7.33 -11.33
CA LEU A 243 36.60 6.20 -10.44
C LEU A 243 36.27 4.90 -11.21
N PHE A 244 35.63 5.02 -12.37
CA PHE A 244 35.36 3.88 -13.25
C PHE A 244 36.65 3.38 -13.93
N ALA A 245 37.48 4.29 -14.44
CA ALA A 245 38.77 3.95 -15.07
C ALA A 245 39.75 3.28 -14.07
N GLU A 246 39.72 3.69 -12.81
CA GLU A 246 40.51 3.10 -11.72
C GLU A 246 39.95 1.76 -11.20
N GLY A 247 38.75 1.35 -11.67
CA GLY A 247 38.07 0.12 -11.25
C GLY A 247 37.53 0.16 -9.81
N ALA A 248 37.50 1.34 -9.20
CA ALA A 248 36.94 1.59 -7.86
C ALA A 248 35.39 1.53 -7.89
N LEU A 249 34.78 1.81 -9.04
CA LEU A 249 33.37 1.55 -9.32
C LEU A 249 33.24 0.35 -10.27
N ARG A 250 32.45 -0.64 -9.88
CA ARG A 250 32.10 -1.78 -10.73
C ARG A 250 30.59 -1.85 -10.85
N HIS A 251 30.06 -1.35 -11.96
CA HIS A 251 28.68 -1.60 -12.32
C HIS A 251 28.65 -2.81 -13.25
N SER A 252 28.07 -3.92 -12.78
CA SER A 252 27.72 -5.02 -13.68
C SER A 252 26.68 -4.47 -14.63
N GLY A 253 27.09 -4.07 -15.84
CA GLY A 253 26.19 -3.65 -16.90
C GLY A 253 25.29 -4.82 -17.27
N SER A 254 24.24 -5.06 -16.49
CA SER A 254 23.09 -5.77 -16.99
C SER A 254 22.67 -4.98 -18.22
N ARG A 255 22.76 -5.61 -19.40
CA ARG A 255 22.25 -5.04 -20.65
C ARG A 255 20.95 -4.32 -20.29
N ARG A 256 20.81 -3.05 -20.67
CA ARG A 256 19.49 -2.43 -20.84
C ARG A 256 18.78 -3.24 -21.92
N GLY A 257 18.34 -4.46 -21.58
CA GLY A 257 17.30 -5.15 -22.28
C GLY A 257 16.11 -4.21 -22.19
N LYS A 258 15.62 -3.82 -23.36
CA LYS A 258 14.37 -3.08 -23.53
C LYS A 258 13.25 -3.88 -22.88
N ARG A 259 13.05 -3.71 -21.57
CA ARG A 259 11.76 -3.90 -20.92
C ARG A 259 11.12 -2.53 -20.87
N THR A 260 10.24 -2.36 -21.85
CA THR A 260 9.04 -1.54 -21.80
C THR A 260 8.37 -1.62 -20.43
N GLY A 261 8.08 -0.46 -19.83
CA GLY A 261 6.81 -0.23 -19.14
C GLY A 261 6.51 -0.93 -17.80
N ALA A 262 7.46 -1.58 -17.13
CA ALA A 262 7.25 -2.06 -15.76
C ALA A 262 8.41 -1.63 -14.86
N THR A 263 8.48 -0.33 -14.55
CA THR A 263 8.81 0.05 -13.17
C THR A 263 7.93 -0.81 -12.27
N GLN A 264 8.46 -1.43 -11.21
CA GLN A 264 7.60 -1.88 -10.11
C GLN A 264 6.94 -0.59 -9.57
N VAL A 265 5.79 -0.22 -10.14
CA VAL A 265 4.99 0.90 -9.67
C VAL A 265 4.51 0.47 -8.29
N ALA A 266 4.88 1.20 -7.25
CA ALA A 266 4.35 0.94 -5.92
C ALA A 266 2.88 1.44 -5.87
N PRO A 267 2.05 0.90 -4.96
CA PRO A 267 0.74 1.49 -4.68
C PRO A 267 0.86 2.98 -4.33
N GLU A 268 -0.05 3.80 -4.88
CA GLU A 268 -0.06 5.24 -4.65
C GLU A 268 -1.41 5.72 -4.10
N LEU A 269 -1.37 6.69 -3.18
CA LEU A 269 -2.58 7.37 -2.72
C LEU A 269 -3.00 8.43 -3.74
N ARG A 270 -4.25 8.37 -4.16
CA ARG A 270 -4.85 9.28 -5.13
C ARG A 270 -6.20 9.80 -4.65
N TYR A 271 -6.64 10.88 -5.26
CA TYR A 271 -7.95 11.47 -5.07
C TYR A 271 -8.70 11.48 -6.40
N ASP A 272 -9.88 10.86 -6.38
CA ASP A 272 -10.84 10.85 -7.46
C ASP A 272 -12.08 11.65 -7.04
N PRO A 273 -12.32 12.83 -7.64
CA PRO A 273 -13.49 13.65 -7.33
C PRO A 273 -14.82 13.01 -7.80
N ILE A 274 -14.80 11.99 -8.66
CA ILE A 274 -15.95 11.48 -9.42
C ILE A 274 -16.46 10.12 -8.96
N LEU A 275 -15.65 9.25 -8.35
CA LEU A 275 -16.09 7.93 -7.90
C LEU A 275 -15.60 7.59 -6.50
N LEU A 276 -14.29 7.48 -6.29
CA LEU A 276 -13.75 6.84 -5.10
C LEU A 276 -13.39 7.79 -3.93
N GLY A 277 -13.31 9.10 -4.16
CA GLY A 277 -12.75 10.00 -3.15
C GLY A 277 -11.25 9.74 -2.97
N VAL A 278 -10.78 9.58 -1.73
CA VAL A 278 -9.40 9.13 -1.48
C VAL A 278 -9.31 7.63 -1.74
N PHE A 279 -8.37 7.17 -2.55
CA PHE A 279 -8.20 5.75 -2.89
C PHE A 279 -6.73 5.36 -3.05
N VAL A 280 -6.46 4.06 -2.95
CA VAL A 280 -5.18 3.46 -3.29
C VAL A 280 -5.26 2.97 -4.73
N SER A 281 -4.38 3.49 -5.58
CA SER A 281 -4.12 3.00 -6.93
C SER A 281 -3.11 1.87 -6.82
N LEU A 282 -3.52 0.66 -7.20
CA LEU A 282 -2.74 -0.56 -7.14
C LEU A 282 -2.12 -0.84 -8.51
N PRO A 283 -0.81 -1.12 -8.57
CA PRO A 283 -0.11 -1.35 -9.81
C PRO A 283 -0.57 -2.66 -10.49
N PRO A 284 -0.48 -2.76 -11.82
CA PRO A 284 -0.62 -4.02 -12.51
C PRO A 284 0.55 -4.94 -12.12
N LEU A 285 0.28 -6.00 -11.36
CA LEU A 285 1.25 -7.05 -11.07
C LEU A 285 0.99 -8.24 -12.00
N ALA A 286 2.05 -8.75 -12.64
CA ALA A 286 1.95 -9.96 -13.44
C ALA A 286 2.01 -11.18 -12.50
N ALA A 287 0.91 -11.92 -12.40
CA ALA A 287 0.88 -13.25 -11.81
C ALA A 287 0.44 -14.25 -12.89
N GLU A 288 1.28 -15.23 -13.20
CA GLU A 288 0.98 -16.24 -14.22
C GLU A 288 -0.15 -17.16 -13.74
N GLY A 289 -1.36 -16.94 -14.23
CA GLY A 289 -2.50 -17.87 -14.08
C GLY A 289 -3.04 -18.04 -12.65
N VAL A 290 -2.72 -17.14 -11.72
CA VAL A 290 -3.28 -17.13 -10.35
C VAL A 290 -3.85 -15.75 -10.02
N ASP A 291 -5.08 -15.72 -9.53
CA ASP A 291 -5.75 -14.49 -9.12
C ASP A 291 -5.00 -13.79 -7.99
N LEU A 292 -4.88 -12.47 -8.09
CA LEU A 292 -4.24 -11.62 -7.10
C LEU A 292 -5.28 -11.04 -6.15
N GLN A 293 -5.22 -11.40 -4.88
CA GLN A 293 -5.97 -10.75 -3.82
C GLN A 293 -5.16 -9.61 -3.22
N TRP A 294 -5.57 -8.38 -3.54
CA TRP A 294 -5.08 -7.19 -2.87
C TRP A 294 -5.80 -6.97 -1.56
N THR A 295 -5.05 -6.65 -0.52
CA THR A 295 -5.57 -6.26 0.78
C THR A 295 -5.10 -4.85 1.11
N VAL A 296 -6.03 -3.96 1.43
CA VAL A 296 -5.76 -2.59 1.87
C VAL A 296 -6.31 -2.43 3.28
N SER A 297 -5.44 -2.30 4.27
CA SER A 297 -5.78 -2.14 5.68
C SER A 297 -5.55 -0.71 6.17
N THR A 298 -6.46 -0.25 7.01
CA THR A 298 -6.31 0.92 7.88
C THR A 298 -6.45 0.46 9.32
N ALA A 299 -6.17 1.34 10.29
CA ALA A 299 -6.28 1.01 11.71
C ALA A 299 -7.68 0.50 12.14
N GLU A 300 -8.73 0.83 11.38
CA GLU A 300 -10.11 0.49 11.71
C GLU A 300 -10.72 -0.57 10.77
N ARG A 301 -10.18 -0.78 9.56
CA ARG A 301 -10.83 -1.62 8.53
C ARG A 301 -9.82 -2.31 7.61
N VAL A 302 -10.26 -3.42 7.01
CA VAL A 302 -9.50 -4.15 5.99
C VAL A 302 -10.41 -4.35 4.77
N ASN A 303 -9.94 -3.90 3.61
CA ASN A 303 -10.61 -4.05 2.33
C ASN A 303 -9.85 -5.06 1.48
N HIS A 304 -10.57 -5.94 0.79
CA HIS A 304 -9.97 -6.89 -0.15
C HIS A 304 -10.48 -6.65 -1.57
N LYS A 305 -9.62 -6.85 -2.56
CA LYS A 305 -9.99 -6.84 -3.98
C LYS A 305 -9.25 -7.94 -4.72
N THR A 306 -9.99 -8.90 -5.25
CA THR A 306 -9.45 -9.91 -6.14
C THR A 306 -9.35 -9.34 -7.55
N VAL A 307 -8.19 -9.53 -8.18
CA VAL A 307 -7.90 -9.20 -9.58
C VAL A 307 -7.60 -10.51 -10.26
N GLU A 308 -8.41 -10.87 -11.26
CA GLU A 308 -8.23 -12.11 -11.99
C GLU A 308 -6.89 -12.12 -12.74
N ALA A 309 -6.28 -13.30 -12.83
CA ALA A 309 -5.02 -13.47 -13.56
C ALA A 309 -5.19 -13.11 -15.03
N ALA A 310 -4.26 -12.30 -15.56
CA ALA A 310 -4.21 -12.05 -17.00
C ALA A 310 -3.78 -13.32 -17.74
N TRP A 311 -4.40 -13.62 -18.89
CA TRP A 311 -4.02 -14.78 -19.71
C TRP A 311 -2.61 -14.61 -20.31
N PRO A 312 -1.90 -15.68 -20.70
CA PRO A 312 -0.59 -15.58 -21.35
C PRO A 312 -0.65 -14.68 -22.60
N GLY A 313 0.10 -13.58 -22.58
CA GLY A 313 0.09 -12.55 -23.65
C GLY A 313 -0.79 -11.34 -23.37
N GLU A 314 -1.59 -11.35 -22.29
CA GLU A 314 -2.39 -10.22 -21.83
C GLU A 314 -1.67 -9.40 -20.74
N PRO A 315 -1.52 -8.07 -20.90
CA PRO A 315 -1.03 -7.20 -19.83
C PRO A 315 -1.88 -7.28 -18.55
N SER A 316 -1.24 -7.36 -17.39
CA SER A 316 -1.92 -7.20 -16.10
C SER A 316 -2.57 -5.81 -16.00
N VAL A 317 -3.75 -5.72 -15.38
CA VAL A 317 -4.49 -4.46 -15.19
C VAL A 317 -4.36 -4.02 -13.74
N GLY A 318 -4.11 -2.72 -13.51
CA GLY A 318 -4.10 -2.16 -12.16
C GLY A 318 -5.47 -2.19 -11.49
N ALA A 319 -5.49 -2.07 -10.18
CA ALA A 319 -6.73 -2.05 -9.40
C ALA A 319 -6.84 -0.76 -8.58
N GLN A 320 -8.04 -0.45 -8.09
CA GLN A 320 -8.27 0.70 -7.20
C GLN A 320 -9.12 0.25 -6.03
N ILE A 321 -8.76 0.70 -4.82
CA ILE A 321 -9.51 0.45 -3.58
C ILE A 321 -9.66 1.77 -2.82
N GLY A 322 -10.92 2.16 -2.54
CA GLY A 322 -11.22 3.38 -1.78
C GLY A 322 -10.77 3.31 -0.32
N VAL A 323 -10.35 4.45 0.23
CA VAL A 323 -10.01 4.63 1.64
C VAL A 323 -11.22 5.25 2.36
N SER A 324 -11.97 4.40 3.05
CA SER A 324 -13.29 4.72 3.60
C SER A 324 -13.30 5.67 4.80
N ALA A 325 -12.14 6.01 5.37
CA ALA A 325 -12.04 6.92 6.51
C ALA A 325 -10.61 7.50 6.60
N PRO A 326 -10.45 8.72 7.12
CA PRO A 326 -9.15 9.28 7.42
C PRO A 326 -8.38 8.38 8.40
N SER A 327 -7.20 7.93 8.00
CA SER A 327 -6.29 7.09 8.80
C SER A 327 -4.89 7.68 8.75
N ALA A 328 -4.07 7.42 9.77
CA ALA A 328 -2.68 7.85 9.74
C ALA A 328 -1.86 7.10 8.69
N LEU A 329 -2.15 5.80 8.54
CA LEU A 329 -1.46 4.89 7.65
C LEU A 329 -2.47 4.07 6.84
N VAL A 330 -2.08 3.72 5.62
CA VAL A 330 -2.75 2.74 4.77
C VAL A 330 -1.73 1.66 4.41
N GLU A 331 -1.98 0.45 4.87
CA GLU A 331 -1.20 -0.73 4.55
C GLU A 331 -1.77 -1.41 3.31
N VAL A 332 -0.90 -1.91 2.46
CA VAL A 332 -1.26 -2.59 1.22
C VAL A 332 -0.46 -3.87 1.14
N SER A 333 -1.11 -5.00 0.88
CA SER A 333 -0.46 -6.27 0.59
C SER A 333 -1.15 -6.99 -0.56
N VAL A 334 -0.46 -7.95 -1.17
CA VAL A 334 -0.97 -8.75 -2.28
C VAL A 334 -0.67 -10.23 -2.06
N THR A 335 -1.61 -11.10 -2.43
CA THR A 335 -1.49 -12.56 -2.32
C THR A 335 -1.98 -13.23 -3.62
N PRO A 336 -1.26 -14.22 -4.21
CA PRO A 336 0.05 -14.74 -3.79
C PRO A 336 1.17 -13.70 -3.99
N GLY A 337 2.10 -13.63 -3.04
CA GLY A 337 3.20 -12.66 -3.03
C GLY A 337 3.66 -12.24 -1.63
N SER A 338 4.86 -11.67 -1.52
CA SER A 338 5.44 -11.15 -0.27
C SER A 338 5.55 -9.61 -0.25
N SER A 339 4.98 -8.94 -1.25
CA SER A 339 5.04 -7.47 -1.34
C SER A 339 4.02 -6.83 -0.42
N ALA A 340 4.50 -6.00 0.50
CA ALA A 340 3.70 -5.16 1.37
C ALA A 340 4.22 -3.71 1.32
N TRP A 341 3.29 -2.75 1.34
CA TRP A 341 3.56 -1.33 1.32
C TRP A 341 2.84 -0.63 2.46
N SER A 342 3.45 0.45 2.93
CA SER A 342 2.95 1.27 4.02
C SER A 342 2.93 2.72 3.52
N LEU A 343 1.73 3.27 3.36
CA LEU A 343 1.48 4.59 2.79
C LEU A 343 1.02 5.55 3.87
N ASP A 344 1.76 6.65 4.07
CA ASP A 344 1.34 7.74 4.97
C ASP A 344 0.14 8.48 4.37
N LEU A 345 -0.94 8.60 5.13
CA LEU A 345 -2.12 9.36 4.74
C LEU A 345 -2.27 10.62 5.62
N VAL A 346 -2.84 10.52 6.83
CA VAL A 346 -3.04 11.69 7.72
C VAL A 346 -1.96 11.79 8.81
N ARG A 347 -1.20 12.88 8.84
CA ARG A 347 -0.26 13.14 9.95
C ARG A 347 -0.90 13.98 11.03
N GLN A 348 -0.66 13.63 12.29
CA GLN A 348 -1.24 14.37 13.42
C GLN A 348 -0.65 15.78 13.54
N GLU A 349 0.63 15.93 13.21
CA GLU A 349 1.34 17.21 13.27
C GLU A 349 0.97 18.15 12.11
N ASP A 350 0.42 17.58 11.03
CA ASP A 350 0.05 18.29 9.80
C ASP A 350 -1.01 17.51 9.03
N PRO A 351 -2.31 17.73 9.32
CA PRO A 351 -3.40 16.97 8.72
C PRO A 351 -3.78 17.44 7.31
N LEU A 352 -3.03 18.38 6.73
CA LEU A 352 -3.29 18.91 5.37
C LEU A 352 -2.84 17.92 4.30
N LEU A 353 -3.79 17.40 3.52
CA LEU A 353 -3.54 16.58 2.33
C LEU A 353 -3.62 17.44 1.08
N ILE A 354 -2.67 17.25 0.17
CA ILE A 354 -2.58 18.02 -1.08
C ILE A 354 -2.40 17.06 -2.24
N PHE A 355 -3.32 17.11 -3.19
CA PHE A 355 -3.27 16.33 -4.42
C PHE A 355 -2.98 17.23 -5.61
N ASP A 356 -2.14 16.76 -6.53
CA ASP A 356 -1.86 17.48 -7.78
C ASP A 356 -3.03 17.39 -8.79
N ASP A 357 -2.84 17.94 -9.99
CA ASP A 357 -3.84 17.96 -11.05
C ASP A 357 -4.19 16.56 -11.59
N SER A 358 -3.28 15.60 -11.44
CA SER A 358 -3.49 14.18 -11.75
C SER A 358 -4.24 13.44 -10.63
N GLY A 359 -4.48 14.10 -9.50
CA GLY A 359 -5.08 13.54 -8.30
C GLY A 359 -4.09 12.71 -7.47
N LYS A 360 -2.77 12.81 -7.67
CA LYS A 360 -1.77 12.08 -6.87
C LYS A 360 -1.47 12.82 -5.57
N LEU A 361 -1.36 12.10 -4.45
CA LEU A 361 -1.00 12.69 -3.16
C LEU A 361 0.44 13.18 -3.17
N LEU A 362 0.64 14.47 -2.91
CA LEU A 362 1.95 15.09 -2.80
C LEU A 362 2.54 14.82 -1.41
N ALA A 363 3.81 14.42 -1.37
CA ALA A 363 4.51 14.18 -0.12
C ALA A 363 4.55 15.47 0.73
N PRO A 364 4.36 15.40 2.05
CA PRO A 364 4.31 16.59 2.93
C PRO A 364 5.51 17.56 2.80
N ARG A 365 6.70 17.10 2.45
CA ARG A 365 7.88 17.98 2.33
C ARG A 365 8.22 18.37 0.88
N SER A 366 7.40 17.95 -0.08
CA SER A 366 7.57 18.34 -1.48
C SER A 366 7.22 19.82 -1.69
N LEU A 367 7.83 20.44 -2.71
CA LEU A 367 7.37 21.73 -3.20
C LEU A 367 6.06 21.52 -3.97
N LEU A 368 5.09 22.42 -3.79
CA LEU A 368 3.83 22.31 -4.51
C LEU A 368 4.03 22.78 -5.96
N PRO A 369 3.51 22.06 -6.97
CA PRO A 369 3.57 22.50 -8.36
C PRO A 369 2.70 23.74 -8.57
N GLN A 370 3.04 24.56 -9.58
CA GLN A 370 2.27 25.75 -9.97
C GLN A 370 1.06 25.36 -10.84
N THR A 371 0.25 24.40 -10.38
CA THR A 371 -0.92 23.86 -11.08
C THR A 371 -2.18 24.03 -10.24
N ASP A 372 -3.31 23.53 -10.74
CA ASP A 372 -4.45 23.31 -9.87
C ASP A 372 -4.13 22.22 -8.84
N LEU A 373 -4.52 22.45 -7.59
CA LEU A 373 -4.33 21.54 -6.47
C LEU A 373 -5.68 21.26 -5.81
N THR A 374 -5.86 20.03 -5.36
CA THR A 374 -7.00 19.65 -4.51
C THR A 374 -6.52 19.48 -3.07
N LEU A 375 -7.13 20.21 -2.15
CA LEU A 375 -6.80 20.24 -0.72
C LEU A 375 -7.89 19.56 0.09
N LEU A 376 -7.48 18.66 1.00
CA LEU A 376 -8.36 18.03 1.99
C LEU A 376 -7.86 18.35 3.40
N TYR A 377 -8.73 18.84 4.28
CA TYR A 377 -8.42 19.10 5.68
C TYR A 377 -9.64 18.91 6.61
N PRO A 378 -9.45 18.63 7.91
CA PRO A 378 -10.56 18.40 8.86
C PRO A 378 -11.47 19.63 9.04
N ARG A 379 -12.78 19.42 8.97
CA ARG A 379 -13.87 20.35 9.32
C ARG A 379 -14.06 20.35 10.84
N MET A 380 -14.41 21.50 11.42
CA MET A 380 -14.57 21.64 12.88
C MET A 380 -16.04 21.74 13.29
N VAL A 381 -16.34 21.17 14.47
CA VAL A 381 -17.58 21.41 15.21
C VAL A 381 -17.57 22.84 15.80
N PRO A 382 -18.66 23.62 15.72
CA PRO A 382 -18.68 24.99 16.24
C PRO A 382 -18.34 25.08 17.74
N GLY A 383 -17.37 25.92 18.12
CA GLY A 383 -17.03 26.24 19.53
C GLY A 383 -15.57 26.01 19.94
N ILE A 384 -14.76 25.39 19.09
CA ILE A 384 -13.30 25.24 19.26
C ILE A 384 -12.62 26.06 18.14
N THR A 385 -11.57 26.83 18.46
CA THR A 385 -10.83 27.65 17.47
C THR A 385 -10.32 26.77 16.32
N GLY A 386 -10.84 27.01 15.11
CA GLY A 386 -10.70 26.10 13.97
C GLY A 386 -9.38 26.18 13.21
N LEU A 387 -9.11 25.14 12.41
CA LEU A 387 -8.11 25.12 11.34
C LEU A 387 -8.67 25.95 10.17
N GLU A 388 -8.12 27.14 9.93
CA GLU A 388 -8.41 27.92 8.72
C GLU A 388 -7.28 27.72 7.71
N LEU A 389 -7.58 27.67 6.42
CA LEU A 389 -6.54 27.66 5.38
C LEU A 389 -5.91 29.04 5.29
N ALA A 390 -4.63 29.14 5.62
CA ALA A 390 -3.83 30.33 5.39
C ALA A 390 -3.03 30.18 4.10
N VAL A 391 -3.12 31.20 3.25
CA VAL A 391 -2.44 31.27 1.96
C VAL A 391 -1.63 32.56 1.91
N ILE A 392 -0.41 32.49 1.39
CA ILE A 392 0.39 33.67 1.06
C ILE A 392 0.42 33.79 -0.47
N GLU A 393 -0.27 34.81 -0.97
CA GLU A 393 -0.27 35.19 -2.38
C GLU A 393 0.87 36.18 -2.69
N SER A 394 1.37 36.14 -3.92
CA SER A 394 2.01 37.32 -4.51
C SER A 394 0.96 38.19 -5.20
N ASP A 395 0.69 39.36 -4.63
CA ASP A 395 0.05 40.54 -5.23
C ASP A 395 -1.45 40.49 -5.63
N ILE A 396 -2.19 39.39 -5.44
CA ILE A 396 -3.64 39.31 -5.71
C ILE A 396 -4.31 38.67 -4.51
N GLY A 397 -5.31 39.30 -3.90
CA GLY A 397 -5.93 38.89 -2.63
C GLY A 397 -6.70 37.56 -2.65
N ARG A 398 -7.05 37.11 -1.43
CA ARG A 398 -7.68 35.83 -1.03
C ARG A 398 -8.45 35.10 -2.14
N ILE A 399 -7.96 33.92 -2.54
CA ILE A 399 -8.69 32.98 -3.41
C ILE A 399 -10.01 32.54 -2.75
N GLU A 400 -11.13 32.89 -3.37
CA GLU A 400 -12.42 32.22 -3.17
C GLU A 400 -12.41 30.92 -3.99
N ALA A 401 -12.26 29.78 -3.31
CA ALA A 401 -12.30 28.47 -3.95
C ALA A 401 -13.65 27.79 -3.67
N PRO A 402 -14.28 27.14 -4.65
CA PRO A 402 -15.51 26.38 -4.41
C PRO A 402 -15.22 25.22 -3.46
N GLU A 403 -16.00 25.14 -2.37
CA GLU A 403 -16.03 23.96 -1.50
C GLU A 403 -16.85 22.86 -2.17
N PHE A 404 -16.36 21.62 -2.05
CA PHE A 404 -17.06 20.43 -2.51
C PHE A 404 -17.49 19.57 -1.32
N ASP A 405 -18.55 18.78 -1.52
CA ASP A 405 -18.94 17.78 -0.53
C ASP A 405 -17.80 16.77 -0.35
N PRO A 406 -17.39 16.46 0.90
CA PRO A 406 -16.33 15.49 1.13
C PRO A 406 -16.77 14.08 0.70
N PRO A 407 -15.80 13.20 0.37
CA PRO A 407 -16.11 11.82 0.09
C PRO A 407 -16.72 11.12 1.32
N PHE A 408 -17.44 10.04 1.08
CA PHE A 408 -18.09 9.27 2.14
C PHE A 408 -17.06 8.72 3.15
N GLY A 409 -17.36 8.82 4.43
CA GLY A 409 -16.45 8.53 5.55
C GLY A 409 -15.44 9.65 5.87
N TRP A 410 -15.49 10.76 5.13
CA TRP A 410 -14.71 11.98 5.35
C TRP A 410 -15.63 13.17 5.66
N GLU A 411 -16.82 12.95 6.21
CA GLU A 411 -17.84 13.99 6.44
C GLU A 411 -17.35 15.13 7.36
N GLU A 412 -16.43 14.80 8.27
CA GLU A 412 -15.74 15.74 9.14
C GLU A 412 -14.53 16.39 8.45
N TRP A 413 -14.47 16.40 7.11
CA TRP A 413 -13.42 17.03 6.31
C TRP A 413 -14.03 18.00 5.29
N THR A 414 -13.19 18.91 4.80
CA THR A 414 -13.52 19.88 3.77
C THR A 414 -12.60 19.66 2.58
N VAL A 415 -13.18 19.70 1.36
CA VAL A 415 -12.46 19.59 0.09
C VAL A 415 -12.50 20.95 -0.60
N VAL A 416 -11.33 21.44 -1.02
CA VAL A 416 -11.19 22.71 -1.72
C VAL A 416 -10.26 22.55 -2.92
N ARG A 417 -10.61 23.15 -4.06
CA ARG A 417 -9.72 23.21 -5.23
C ARG A 417 -9.17 24.63 -5.42
N ILE A 418 -7.85 24.76 -5.45
CA ILE A 418 -7.15 26.04 -5.61
C ILE A 418 -6.22 26.01 -6.82
N SER A 419 -5.96 27.16 -7.42
CA SER A 419 -4.89 27.30 -8.42
C SER A 419 -3.63 27.82 -7.73
N ALA A 420 -2.52 27.08 -7.86
CA ALA A 420 -1.24 27.43 -7.22
C ALA A 420 -0.34 28.33 -8.08
N THR A 421 -0.79 28.74 -9.28
CA THR A 421 0.00 29.54 -10.24
C THR A 421 0.51 30.88 -9.67
N HIS A 422 -0.22 31.48 -8.73
CA HIS A 422 0.17 32.77 -8.11
C HIS A 422 0.43 32.67 -6.60
N LEU A 423 0.56 31.45 -6.08
CA LEU A 423 0.74 31.18 -4.66
C LEU A 423 2.22 31.04 -4.32
N LYS A 424 2.63 31.55 -3.15
CA LYS A 424 3.96 31.33 -2.59
C LYS A 424 3.97 30.16 -1.62
N SER A 425 2.95 30.07 -0.78
CA SER A 425 2.86 29.00 0.22
C SER A 425 1.45 28.84 0.77
N VAL A 426 1.15 27.64 1.25
CA VAL A 426 -0.13 27.25 1.86
C VAL A 426 0.13 26.59 3.22
N ARG A 427 -0.75 26.79 4.21
CA ARG A 427 -0.76 26.04 5.48
C ARG A 427 -2.14 26.05 6.12
N LEU A 428 -2.30 25.26 7.18
CA LEU A 428 -3.39 25.45 8.14
C LEU A 428 -2.94 26.47 9.22
N THR A 429 -3.81 27.40 9.62
CA THR A 429 -3.48 28.51 10.53
C THR A 429 -2.95 28.07 11.88
N THR A 430 -3.39 26.92 12.38
CA THR A 430 -2.95 26.38 13.69
C THR A 430 -1.69 25.51 13.58
N VAL A 431 -1.23 25.19 12.36
CA VAL A 431 -0.02 24.41 12.08
C VAL A 431 1.12 25.38 11.72
N PRO A 432 2.30 25.28 12.34
CA PRO A 432 3.40 26.23 12.08
C PRO A 432 4.11 25.99 10.74
N VAL A 433 3.88 24.83 10.10
CA VAL A 433 4.59 24.38 8.91
C VAL A 433 3.96 24.98 7.65
N TRP A 434 4.78 25.62 6.81
CA TRP A 434 4.37 26.09 5.49
C TRP A 434 4.68 25.05 4.41
N ARG A 435 3.72 24.83 3.50
CA ARG A 435 3.93 24.13 2.24
C ARG A 435 4.26 25.16 1.17
N THR A 436 5.51 25.22 0.74
CA THR A 436 5.98 26.19 -0.24
C THR A 436 5.65 25.73 -1.65
N VAL A 437 5.08 26.62 -2.45
CA VAL A 437 4.89 26.43 -3.89
C VAL A 437 6.23 26.66 -4.57
N SER A 438 6.61 25.79 -5.50
CA SER A 438 7.88 25.92 -6.21
C SER A 438 7.97 27.30 -6.87
N SER A 439 9.04 28.05 -6.61
CA SER A 439 9.34 29.31 -7.31
C SER A 439 9.94 29.08 -8.69
N ILE A 440 10.18 27.81 -9.03
CA ILE A 440 10.87 27.36 -10.22
C ILE A 440 9.81 26.93 -11.24
N GLU A 441 9.69 27.69 -12.33
CA GLU A 441 8.86 27.28 -13.47
C GLU A 441 9.49 26.04 -14.15
N LYS A 442 8.67 25.02 -14.39
CA LYS A 442 9.02 23.74 -15.03
C LYS A 442 8.36 23.61 -16.40
N PRO A 443 8.94 22.82 -17.33
CA PRO A 443 8.29 22.46 -18.58
C PRO A 443 6.94 21.77 -18.33
N ARG A 444 5.98 22.05 -19.21
CA ARG A 444 4.66 21.44 -19.17
C ARG A 444 4.22 21.02 -20.56
N LEU A 445 3.33 20.04 -20.62
CA LEU A 445 2.64 19.73 -21.87
C LEU A 445 1.66 20.86 -22.19
N GLY A 446 1.57 21.23 -23.47
CA GLY A 446 0.60 22.19 -23.97
C GLY A 446 -0.82 21.62 -23.97
N ALA A 447 -1.70 22.23 -24.77
CA ALA A 447 -3.08 21.79 -24.87
C ALA A 447 -3.14 20.32 -25.34
N LYS A 448 -3.83 19.49 -24.56
CA LYS A 448 -4.05 18.08 -24.88
C LYS A 448 -5.37 17.94 -25.62
N THR A 449 -5.41 17.11 -26.65
CA THR A 449 -6.63 16.76 -27.39
C THR A 449 -6.94 15.28 -27.16
N PRO A 450 -7.73 14.93 -26.12
CA PRO A 450 -8.12 13.55 -25.86
C PRO A 450 -8.88 12.93 -27.03
N LEU A 451 -8.58 11.67 -27.35
CA LEU A 451 -9.38 10.85 -28.22
C LEU A 451 -10.67 10.49 -27.47
N LYS A 452 -11.78 11.09 -27.89
CA LYS A 452 -13.08 10.91 -27.22
C LYS A 452 -13.43 9.43 -27.13
N HIS A 453 -13.99 9.01 -26.00
CA HIS A 453 -14.41 7.63 -25.72
C HIS A 453 -13.29 6.59 -25.70
N ALA A 454 -12.01 6.95 -25.84
CA ALA A 454 -10.91 6.01 -25.92
C ALA A 454 -9.87 6.21 -24.81
N PHE A 455 -9.51 5.11 -24.18
CA PHE A 455 -8.52 5.03 -23.13
C PHE A 455 -7.49 3.94 -23.48
N SER A 456 -6.30 4.01 -22.88
CA SER A 456 -5.37 2.89 -22.95
C SER A 456 -5.96 1.70 -22.19
N ARG A 457 -5.41 0.50 -22.39
CA ARG A 457 -5.77 -0.67 -21.57
C ARG A 457 -5.59 -0.41 -20.06
N ASP A 458 -4.63 0.43 -19.70
CA ASP A 458 -4.32 0.80 -18.32
C ASP A 458 -5.22 1.93 -17.79
N GLY A 459 -6.11 2.46 -18.63
CA GLY A 459 -7.03 3.56 -18.28
C GLY A 459 -6.45 4.95 -18.51
N ASP A 460 -5.29 5.09 -19.16
CA ASP A 460 -4.72 6.39 -19.49
C ASP A 460 -5.53 7.09 -20.57
N VAL A 461 -5.54 8.42 -20.54
CA VAL A 461 -6.11 9.23 -21.61
C VAL A 461 -5.27 9.06 -22.87
N VAL A 462 -5.92 8.63 -23.96
CA VAL A 462 -5.31 8.54 -25.30
C VAL A 462 -5.47 9.88 -25.97
N LEU A 463 -4.41 10.40 -26.58
CA LEU A 463 -4.44 11.68 -27.30
C LEU A 463 -4.59 11.44 -28.81
N ALA A 464 -5.49 12.20 -29.43
CA ALA A 464 -5.71 12.17 -30.88
C ALA A 464 -4.61 12.90 -31.66
N GLN A 465 -3.87 13.80 -31.00
CA GLN A 465 -2.77 14.56 -31.58
C GLN A 465 -1.60 14.66 -30.59
N PRO A 466 -0.34 14.68 -31.08
CA PRO A 466 0.83 14.88 -30.24
C PRO A 466 0.80 16.24 -29.54
N PRO A 467 0.96 16.32 -28.21
CA PRO A 467 0.92 17.59 -27.48
C PRO A 467 2.19 18.41 -27.73
N THR A 468 2.07 19.73 -27.78
CA THR A 468 3.23 20.64 -27.72
C THR A 468 3.90 20.58 -26.34
N ILE A 469 5.13 21.08 -26.26
CA ILE A 469 5.84 21.26 -24.98
C ILE A 469 6.05 22.76 -24.77
N ILE A 470 5.62 23.26 -23.61
CA ILE A 470 5.85 24.65 -23.21
C ILE A 470 7.08 24.67 -22.31
N LEU A 471 8.13 25.34 -22.77
CA LEU A 471 9.36 25.58 -22.03
C LEU A 471 9.24 26.90 -21.25
N PRO A 472 9.56 26.89 -19.95
CA PRO A 472 9.36 28.06 -19.10
C PRO A 472 10.37 29.16 -19.45
N LYS A 473 9.97 30.41 -19.20
CA LYS A 473 10.87 31.55 -19.34
C LYS A 473 11.92 31.56 -18.23
N SER A 474 13.00 32.29 -18.46
CA SER A 474 13.91 32.65 -17.38
C SER A 474 13.38 33.85 -16.62
N SER A 475 13.51 33.82 -15.29
CA SER A 475 13.00 34.83 -14.36
C SER A 475 13.51 36.26 -14.66
N ASP A 476 14.65 36.38 -15.36
CA ASP A 476 15.39 37.63 -15.58
C ASP A 476 15.96 37.78 -17.02
N GLY A 477 15.48 36.98 -17.99
CA GLY A 477 15.95 37.05 -19.38
C GLY A 477 17.25 36.27 -19.68
N ALA A 478 17.76 35.48 -18.73
CA ALA A 478 18.95 34.64 -18.94
C ALA A 478 18.60 33.43 -19.81
N GLU A 479 19.50 33.02 -20.69
CA GLU A 479 19.27 31.87 -21.57
C GLU A 479 19.36 30.57 -20.78
N VAL A 480 18.30 29.74 -20.86
CA VAL A 480 18.23 28.40 -20.25
C VAL A 480 18.16 27.36 -21.36
N SER A 481 19.11 26.42 -21.37
CA SER A 481 19.12 25.31 -22.32
C SER A 481 18.28 24.14 -21.81
N TRP A 482 17.43 23.63 -22.70
CA TRP A 482 16.55 22.49 -22.50
C TRP A 482 16.84 21.43 -23.55
N LEU A 483 17.06 20.19 -23.12
CA LEU A 483 17.13 19.01 -23.97
C LEU A 483 15.79 18.29 -23.92
N VAL A 484 15.13 18.14 -25.07
CA VAL A 484 13.88 17.41 -25.22
C VAL A 484 14.12 16.11 -25.94
N GLU A 485 13.81 15.00 -25.28
CA GLU A 485 13.91 13.65 -25.81
C GLU A 485 12.53 12.99 -25.85
N ILE A 486 12.20 12.37 -26.98
CA ILE A 486 10.99 11.57 -27.13
C ILE A 486 11.41 10.16 -27.53
N THR A 487 10.99 9.18 -26.74
CA THR A 487 11.36 7.78 -26.93
C THR A 487 10.11 6.94 -27.09
N SER A 488 10.06 6.12 -28.14
CA SER A 488 9.03 5.10 -28.29
C SER A 488 9.21 4.06 -27.17
N VAL A 489 8.19 3.86 -26.33
CA VAL A 489 8.29 2.91 -25.22
C VAL A 489 8.43 1.50 -25.77
N ALA A 490 7.61 1.12 -26.76
CA ALA A 490 7.58 -0.20 -27.39
C ALA A 490 8.95 -0.61 -27.95
N THR A 491 9.56 0.27 -28.74
CA THR A 491 10.83 -0.05 -29.42
C THR A 491 12.05 0.41 -28.63
N GLY A 492 11.90 1.25 -27.61
CA GLY A 492 13.00 1.89 -26.89
C GLY A 492 13.88 2.79 -27.76
N LEU A 493 13.42 3.17 -28.96
CA LEU A 493 14.16 4.06 -29.86
C LEU A 493 13.83 5.52 -29.55
N THR A 494 14.86 6.34 -29.34
CA THR A 494 14.74 7.79 -29.26
C THR A 494 14.39 8.31 -30.65
N LEU A 495 13.16 8.80 -30.81
CA LEU A 495 12.65 9.36 -32.06
C LEU A 495 13.14 10.79 -32.28
N VAL A 496 13.25 11.55 -31.20
CA VAL A 496 13.71 12.94 -31.23
C VAL A 496 14.62 13.20 -30.04
N SER A 497 15.69 13.96 -30.28
CA SER A 497 16.54 14.57 -29.27
C SER A 497 16.92 15.97 -29.77
N VAL A 498 16.43 17.01 -29.09
CA VAL A 498 16.51 18.40 -29.56
C VAL A 498 16.87 19.32 -28.41
N GLU A 499 17.90 20.14 -28.61
CA GLU A 499 18.26 21.22 -27.70
C GLU A 499 17.56 22.53 -28.07
N ARG A 500 17.07 23.25 -27.06
CA ARG A 500 16.40 24.55 -27.19
C ARG A 500 16.88 25.49 -26.09
N ALA A 501 17.24 26.70 -26.48
CA ALA A 501 17.69 27.74 -25.56
C ALA A 501 16.61 28.82 -25.45
N VAL A 502 16.07 29.01 -24.25
CA VAL A 502 14.94 29.90 -23.98
C VAL A 502 15.40 31.05 -23.09
N SER A 503 15.20 32.30 -23.54
CA SER A 503 15.72 33.49 -22.85
C SER A 503 14.66 34.33 -22.13
N SER A 504 13.62 34.81 -22.82
CA SER A 504 12.80 35.93 -22.31
C SER A 504 11.28 35.73 -22.27
N LEU A 505 10.74 34.78 -23.03
CA LEU A 505 9.31 34.43 -23.03
C LEU A 505 9.17 32.91 -22.94
N GLU A 506 8.02 32.45 -22.42
CA GLU A 506 7.66 31.03 -22.55
C GLU A 506 7.64 30.67 -24.03
N GLU A 507 8.29 29.56 -24.38
CA GLU A 507 8.35 29.07 -25.75
C GLU A 507 7.55 27.78 -25.87
N GLU A 508 6.54 27.77 -26.75
CA GLU A 508 5.80 26.57 -27.11
C GLU A 508 6.46 25.92 -28.33
N ILE A 509 6.96 24.70 -28.15
CA ILE A 509 7.65 23.95 -29.20
C ILE A 509 6.83 22.72 -29.61
N TYR A 510 6.94 22.36 -30.90
CA TYR A 510 6.47 21.08 -31.42
C TYR A 510 7.69 20.17 -31.66
N PRO A 511 8.04 19.31 -30.69
CA PRO A 511 9.25 18.48 -30.76
C PRO A 511 9.06 17.18 -31.53
N TRP A 512 7.87 16.86 -32.02
CA TRP A 512 7.60 15.56 -32.65
C TRP A 512 8.19 15.47 -34.06
N PRO A 513 8.49 14.25 -34.56
CA PRO A 513 8.90 14.08 -35.95
C PRO A 513 7.83 14.66 -36.88
N ILE A 514 8.25 15.49 -37.84
CA ILE A 514 7.36 16.04 -38.87
C ILE A 514 7.08 14.98 -39.98
N ALA A 515 7.39 13.71 -39.72
CA ALA A 515 7.30 12.64 -40.69
C ALA A 515 5.83 12.37 -41.12
N HIS A 516 5.64 11.85 -42.33
CA HIS A 516 4.34 11.57 -42.93
C HIS A 516 3.60 10.34 -42.32
N GLU A 517 4.18 9.67 -41.32
CA GLU A 517 3.61 8.49 -40.69
C GLU A 517 2.98 8.87 -39.34
N PRO A 518 1.74 8.43 -39.05
CA PRO A 518 1.04 8.78 -37.81
C PRO A 518 1.68 8.11 -36.59
N LEU A 519 1.75 8.84 -35.48
CA LEU A 519 2.31 8.38 -34.22
C LEU A 519 1.29 7.54 -33.44
N ILE A 520 1.48 6.22 -33.46
CA ILE A 520 0.65 5.24 -32.73
C ILE A 520 1.49 4.56 -31.64
N GLY A 521 0.97 4.53 -30.41
CA GLY A 521 1.58 3.80 -29.29
C GLY A 521 1.87 4.68 -28.07
N ARG A 522 2.77 4.22 -27.21
CA ARG A 522 3.16 4.91 -25.97
C ARG A 522 4.54 5.55 -26.13
N PHE A 523 4.65 6.81 -25.73
CA PHE A 523 5.84 7.63 -25.90
C PHE A 523 6.25 8.27 -24.58
N ALA A 524 7.52 8.09 -24.21
CA ALA A 524 8.11 8.75 -23.06
C ALA A 524 8.69 10.10 -23.51
N ILE A 525 8.26 11.17 -22.85
CA ILE A 525 8.73 12.54 -23.05
C ILE A 525 9.62 12.88 -21.87
N ARG A 526 10.88 13.23 -22.16
CA ARG A 526 11.86 13.66 -21.19
C ARG A 526 12.37 15.04 -21.57
N VAL A 527 12.16 16.02 -20.70
CA VAL A 527 12.70 17.37 -20.84
C VAL A 527 13.72 17.58 -19.73
N ARG A 528 14.98 17.73 -20.09
CA ARG A 528 16.08 18.02 -19.17
C ARG A 528 16.46 19.48 -19.27
N GLY A 529 16.53 20.15 -18.13
CA GLY A 529 17.13 21.46 -17.99
C GLY A 529 18.01 21.48 -16.73
N PRO A 530 18.09 22.61 -16.01
CA PRO A 530 18.76 22.65 -14.73
C PRO A 530 18.17 21.65 -13.73
N LEU A 531 18.96 21.23 -12.75
CA LEU A 531 18.59 20.19 -11.78
C LEU A 531 17.28 20.52 -11.06
N GLY A 532 16.38 19.55 -10.99
CA GLY A 532 15.06 19.68 -10.39
C GLY A 532 14.03 20.43 -11.25
N ARG A 533 14.43 20.96 -12.43
CA ARG A 533 13.53 21.69 -13.35
C ARG A 533 13.04 20.88 -14.54
N GLY A 534 13.39 19.59 -14.62
CA GLY A 534 12.99 18.73 -15.73
C GLY A 534 11.53 18.28 -15.70
N LEU A 535 11.10 17.62 -16.77
CA LEU A 535 9.81 16.93 -16.91
C LEU A 535 10.08 15.51 -17.42
N VAL A 536 9.51 14.50 -16.75
CA VAL A 536 9.43 13.14 -17.28
C VAL A 536 7.97 12.73 -17.24
N THR A 537 7.41 12.42 -18.40
CA THR A 537 6.00 12.05 -18.53
C THR A 537 5.82 11.07 -19.69
N GLU A 538 4.74 10.31 -19.68
CA GLU A 538 4.37 9.42 -20.77
C GLU A 538 3.04 9.88 -21.37
N VAL A 539 2.90 9.71 -22.69
CA VAL A 539 1.66 9.94 -23.40
C VAL A 539 1.33 8.73 -24.27
N VAL A 540 0.03 8.45 -24.41
CA VAL A 540 -0.48 7.44 -25.34
C VAL A 540 -1.08 8.17 -26.53
N LEU A 541 -0.64 7.86 -27.75
CA LEU A 541 -1.05 8.51 -28.98
C LEU A 541 -1.72 7.51 -29.93
N ALA A 542 -2.81 7.95 -30.55
CA ALA A 542 -3.47 7.30 -31.67
C ALA A 542 -3.76 8.35 -32.75
N GLU A 543 -2.70 8.89 -33.35
CA GLU A 543 -2.79 10.00 -34.30
C GLU A 543 -3.63 9.64 -35.54
N GLY A 544 -4.55 10.54 -35.91
CA GLY A 544 -5.42 10.39 -37.07
C GLY A 544 -6.59 9.42 -36.87
N PHE A 545 -6.84 8.96 -35.65
CA PHE A 545 -8.03 8.17 -35.30
C PHE A 545 -9.11 9.04 -34.65
N ALA A 546 -10.38 8.68 -34.88
CA ALA A 546 -11.54 9.25 -34.21
C ALA A 546 -12.54 8.14 -33.85
N VAL A 547 -13.21 8.26 -32.70
CA VAL A 547 -14.27 7.35 -32.29
C VAL A 547 -15.57 8.14 -32.17
N GLU A 548 -16.54 7.81 -33.00
CA GLU A 548 -17.89 8.36 -32.92
C GLU A 548 -18.84 7.34 -32.30
N SER A 549 -19.76 7.83 -31.48
CA SER A 549 -20.74 7.04 -30.76
C SER A 549 -22.16 7.42 -31.20
N SER A 550 -23.04 6.44 -31.36
CA SER A 550 -24.47 6.70 -31.61
C SER A 550 -25.18 7.32 -30.40
N SER A 551 -24.59 7.22 -29.20
CA SER A 551 -25.11 7.80 -27.96
C SER A 551 -24.06 8.68 -27.28
N ILE A 552 -24.46 9.87 -26.83
CA ILE A 552 -23.59 10.75 -26.03
C ILE A 552 -23.45 10.28 -24.58
N PHE A 553 -24.47 9.59 -24.07
CA PHE A 553 -24.54 9.05 -22.72
C PHE A 553 -25.50 7.86 -22.73
N ARG A 554 -25.10 6.70 -22.20
CA ARG A 554 -25.94 5.50 -22.17
C ARG A 554 -26.76 5.46 -20.91
N MET A 555 -28.09 5.59 -21.03
CA MET A 555 -29.00 5.52 -19.89
C MET A 555 -29.23 4.07 -19.44
N MET A 556 -29.59 3.86 -18.18
CA MET A 556 -30.11 2.57 -17.74
C MET A 556 -31.48 2.34 -18.41
N ARG A 557 -31.68 1.13 -18.93
CA ARG A 557 -32.93 0.74 -19.58
C ARG A 557 -34.09 0.72 -18.59
N ALA A 558 -35.30 0.95 -19.09
CA ALA A 558 -36.51 0.96 -18.29
C ALA A 558 -36.84 -0.40 -17.62
N ASP A 559 -36.28 -1.51 -18.12
CA ASP A 559 -36.38 -2.84 -17.52
C ASP A 559 -35.33 -3.08 -16.41
N GLY A 560 -34.36 -2.17 -16.24
CA GLY A 560 -33.33 -2.26 -15.23
C GLY A 560 -32.23 -3.31 -15.52
N LEU A 561 -32.26 -3.95 -16.69
CA LEU A 561 -31.37 -5.08 -17.05
C LEU A 561 -30.08 -4.63 -17.76
N GLY A 562 -29.66 -3.38 -17.54
CA GLY A 562 -28.43 -2.82 -18.08
C GLY A 562 -28.65 -1.50 -18.80
N LEU A 563 -27.66 -1.11 -19.59
CA LEU A 563 -27.60 0.14 -20.33
C LEU A 563 -28.29 0.04 -21.70
N GLU A 564 -28.66 1.18 -22.25
CA GLU A 564 -29.07 1.28 -23.65
C GLU A 564 -27.94 0.77 -24.57
N PRO A 565 -28.27 0.02 -25.64
CA PRO A 565 -27.26 -0.41 -26.61
C PRO A 565 -26.66 0.81 -27.31
N CYS A 566 -25.40 0.68 -27.73
CA CYS A 566 -24.66 1.76 -28.37
C CYS A 566 -23.79 1.22 -29.50
N GLU A 567 -23.70 1.95 -30.60
CA GLU A 567 -22.80 1.64 -31.71
C GLU A 567 -21.65 2.63 -31.70
N LEU A 568 -20.42 2.11 -31.83
CA LEU A 568 -19.20 2.91 -31.95
C LEU A 568 -18.59 2.68 -33.33
N ASN A 569 -18.32 3.78 -34.04
CA ASN A 569 -17.61 3.79 -35.32
C ASN A 569 -16.22 4.38 -35.13
N VAL A 570 -15.21 3.66 -35.60
CA VAL A 570 -13.81 4.06 -35.48
C VAL A 570 -13.33 4.45 -36.86
N PHE A 571 -13.00 5.72 -37.01
CA PHE A 571 -12.48 6.29 -38.25
C PHE A 571 -10.96 6.40 -38.17
N SER A 572 -10.31 6.11 -39.29
CA SER A 572 -8.91 6.43 -39.51
C SER A 572 -8.83 7.41 -40.68
N GLU A 573 -8.18 8.55 -40.45
CA GLU A 573 -7.85 9.51 -41.51
C GLU A 573 -6.66 9.05 -42.35
N ASN A 574 -5.93 8.02 -41.88
CA ASN A 574 -4.75 7.48 -42.54
C ASN A 574 -5.04 6.08 -43.16
N SER A 575 -4.36 5.75 -44.25
CA SER A 575 -4.46 4.43 -44.90
C SER A 575 -3.44 3.41 -44.37
N THR A 576 -2.56 3.83 -43.47
CA THR A 576 -1.44 3.02 -42.98
C THR A 576 -1.85 2.13 -41.82
N PHE A 577 -2.74 2.60 -40.95
CA PHE A 577 -3.21 1.82 -39.80
C PHE A 577 -4.71 1.62 -39.88
N SER A 578 -5.16 0.43 -39.47
CA SER A 578 -6.57 0.07 -39.39
C SER A 578 -6.96 -0.26 -37.96
N ALA A 579 -8.20 0.07 -37.61
CA ALA A 579 -8.81 -0.34 -36.35
C ALA A 579 -9.61 -1.63 -36.56
N GLU A 580 -9.36 -2.64 -35.73
CA GLU A 580 -10.12 -3.88 -35.68
C GLU A 580 -10.66 -4.14 -34.26
N PRO A 581 -12.00 -4.28 -34.10
CA PRO A 581 -13.04 -3.96 -35.08
C PRO A 581 -13.21 -2.44 -35.28
N SER A 582 -13.65 -2.03 -36.47
CA SER A 582 -13.96 -0.61 -36.78
C SER A 582 -15.41 -0.21 -36.48
N LEU A 583 -16.31 -1.19 -36.35
CA LEU A 583 -17.69 -1.01 -35.89
C LEU A 583 -17.94 -1.94 -34.71
N ILE A 584 -18.40 -1.39 -33.59
CA ILE A 584 -18.64 -2.11 -32.34
C ILE A 584 -20.08 -1.87 -31.90
N SER A 585 -20.80 -2.94 -31.59
CA SER A 585 -22.09 -2.87 -30.92
C SER A 585 -21.93 -3.23 -29.45
N MET A 586 -22.08 -2.27 -28.56
CA MET A 586 -22.01 -2.47 -27.11
C MET A 586 -23.34 -3.02 -26.58
N ALA A 587 -23.27 -4.19 -25.95
CA ALA A 587 -24.42 -4.82 -25.29
C ALA A 587 -24.83 -4.09 -23.99
N PRO A 588 -26.05 -4.33 -23.46
CA PRO A 588 -26.55 -3.67 -22.24
C PRO A 588 -25.68 -3.85 -20.98
N ASP A 589 -25.02 -4.98 -20.86
CA ASP A 589 -24.12 -5.33 -19.76
C ASP A 589 -22.66 -4.92 -20.02
N GLN A 590 -22.34 -4.52 -21.24
CA GLN A 590 -20.99 -4.18 -21.65
C GLN A 590 -20.71 -2.68 -21.50
N ILE A 591 -19.74 -2.32 -20.64
CA ILE A 591 -19.34 -0.92 -20.40
C ILE A 591 -18.12 -0.52 -21.23
N LYS A 592 -17.25 -1.49 -21.53
CA LYS A 592 -16.01 -1.30 -22.28
C LYS A 592 -15.95 -2.26 -23.47
N ALA A 593 -15.35 -1.81 -24.56
CA ALA A 593 -14.93 -2.69 -25.65
C ALA A 593 -13.44 -2.46 -25.95
N GLN A 594 -12.81 -3.43 -26.61
CA GLN A 594 -11.41 -3.30 -27.03
C GLN A 594 -11.31 -3.11 -28.54
N ILE A 595 -10.33 -2.30 -28.94
CA ILE A 595 -9.98 -2.05 -30.33
C ILE A 595 -8.48 -2.25 -30.47
N ALA A 596 -8.07 -3.05 -31.44
CA ALA A 596 -6.67 -3.14 -31.85
C ALA A 596 -6.41 -2.17 -33.01
N ILE A 597 -5.45 -1.26 -32.84
CA ILE A 597 -4.86 -0.53 -33.95
C ILE A 597 -3.75 -1.39 -34.52
N GLN A 598 -3.90 -1.80 -35.77
CA GLN A 598 -2.98 -2.68 -36.49
C GLN A 598 -2.25 -1.92 -37.59
N ASP A 599 -1.00 -2.33 -37.82
CA ASP A 599 -0.21 -1.89 -38.97
C ASP A 599 -0.59 -2.63 -40.27
N PRO A 600 0.00 -2.29 -41.43
CA PRO A 600 -0.30 -2.98 -42.69
C PRO A 600 0.06 -4.48 -42.72
N ALA A 601 0.90 -4.95 -41.80
CA ALA A 601 1.25 -6.36 -41.67
C ALA A 601 0.24 -7.13 -40.79
N GLY A 602 -0.72 -6.42 -40.18
CA GLY A 602 -1.71 -6.98 -39.25
C GLY A 602 -1.17 -7.13 -37.82
N GLU A 603 0.01 -6.56 -37.51
CA GLU A 603 0.54 -6.58 -36.15
C GLU A 603 -0.13 -5.46 -35.33
N THR A 604 -0.58 -5.81 -34.12
CA THR A 604 -1.21 -4.85 -33.20
C THR A 604 -0.17 -3.93 -32.60
N GLN A 605 -0.29 -2.62 -32.87
CA GLN A 605 0.60 -1.59 -32.37
C GLN A 605 0.09 -0.96 -31.08
N LEU A 606 -1.22 -0.84 -30.92
CA LEU A 606 -1.85 -0.28 -29.71
C LEU A 606 -3.24 -0.89 -29.50
N THR A 607 -3.57 -1.25 -28.27
CA THR A 607 -4.92 -1.66 -27.88
C THR A 607 -5.61 -0.54 -27.10
N LEU A 608 -6.74 -0.07 -27.61
CA LEU A 608 -7.59 0.92 -26.96
C LEU A 608 -8.73 0.22 -26.22
N SER A 609 -9.06 0.71 -25.04
CA SER A 609 -10.34 0.45 -24.38
C SER A 609 -11.28 1.61 -24.69
N VAL A 610 -12.39 1.32 -25.38
CA VAL A 610 -13.42 2.32 -25.64
C VAL A 610 -14.58 2.21 -24.67
N GLU A 611 -15.01 3.37 -24.19
CA GLU A 611 -16.05 3.55 -23.19
C GLU A 611 -16.87 4.80 -23.50
N VAL A 612 -18.19 4.64 -23.52
CA VAL A 612 -19.13 5.75 -23.61
C VAL A 612 -19.59 6.10 -22.21
N ASP A 613 -19.69 7.40 -21.90
CA ASP A 613 -20.27 7.88 -20.65
C ASP A 613 -21.62 7.19 -20.43
N HIS A 614 -21.87 6.74 -19.21
CA HIS A 614 -23.03 5.91 -18.93
C HIS A 614 -23.53 6.10 -17.51
N MET A 615 -24.80 5.73 -17.30
CA MET A 615 -25.43 5.76 -15.99
C MET A 615 -24.83 4.66 -15.11
N THR A 616 -24.29 5.06 -13.96
CA THR A 616 -23.93 4.13 -12.88
C THR A 616 -24.74 4.47 -11.64
N VAL A 617 -25.15 3.45 -10.92
CA VAL A 617 -25.77 3.54 -9.59
C VAL A 617 -24.80 2.89 -8.63
N SER A 618 -24.26 3.68 -7.71
CA SER A 618 -23.32 3.24 -6.69
C SER A 618 -24.01 3.25 -5.34
N ARG A 619 -24.05 2.08 -4.71
CA ARG A 619 -24.54 1.92 -3.34
C ARG A 619 -23.38 2.05 -2.38
N VAL A 620 -23.46 3.04 -1.49
CA VAL A 620 -22.44 3.32 -0.49
C VAL A 620 -23.05 3.06 0.88
N PHE A 621 -22.48 2.10 1.61
CA PHE A 621 -22.84 1.83 3.00
C PHE A 621 -21.81 2.45 3.94
N ASP A 622 -22.22 2.80 5.15
CA ASP A 622 -21.31 3.15 6.25
C ASP A 622 -20.18 2.11 6.39
N GLY A 623 -19.01 2.49 5.89
CA GLY A 623 -17.80 1.69 5.89
C GLY A 623 -17.63 0.57 4.87
N GLY A 624 -18.55 0.45 3.91
CA GLY A 624 -18.43 -0.52 2.83
C GLY A 624 -17.75 0.05 1.57
N ILE A 625 -17.15 -0.83 0.77
CA ILE A 625 -16.72 -0.49 -0.59
C ILE A 625 -17.98 -0.10 -1.40
N PRO A 626 -17.99 1.04 -2.11
CA PRO A 626 -19.08 1.38 -3.01
C PRO A 626 -19.37 0.26 -4.01
N ALA A 627 -20.57 -0.29 -3.96
CA ALA A 627 -21.03 -1.29 -4.94
C ALA A 627 -21.59 -0.55 -6.15
N VAL A 628 -20.76 -0.41 -7.19
CA VAL A 628 -21.11 0.22 -8.46
C VAL A 628 -21.85 -0.79 -9.34
N SER A 629 -22.98 -0.37 -9.91
CA SER A 629 -23.81 -1.19 -10.80
C SER A 629 -24.31 -0.37 -11.97
N THR A 630 -24.35 -0.98 -13.15
CA THR A 630 -25.05 -0.47 -14.35
C THR A 630 -26.44 -1.10 -14.52
N GLN A 631 -26.83 -1.93 -13.56
CA GLN A 631 -28.12 -2.60 -13.49
C GLN A 631 -28.87 -2.19 -12.23
N PHE A 632 -30.17 -2.51 -12.23
CA PHE A 632 -31.07 -2.31 -11.12
C PHE A 632 -30.55 -2.94 -9.82
N GLN A 633 -30.49 -2.16 -8.74
CA GLN A 633 -29.96 -2.60 -7.46
C GLN A 633 -31.00 -3.22 -6.52
N GLN A 634 -30.54 -4.05 -5.59
CA GLN A 634 -31.35 -4.61 -4.51
C GLN A 634 -30.85 -4.05 -3.17
N LEU A 635 -31.74 -3.43 -2.42
CA LEU A 635 -31.47 -2.73 -1.17
C LEU A 635 -32.27 -3.37 -0.04
N ASP A 636 -31.60 -3.60 1.08
CA ASP A 636 -32.23 -4.13 2.28
C ASP A 636 -32.79 -2.98 3.12
N ILE A 637 -34.08 -3.05 3.48
CA ILE A 637 -34.79 -2.01 4.22
C ILE A 637 -34.09 -1.68 5.54
N GLU A 638 -33.56 -2.70 6.21
CA GLU A 638 -32.88 -2.60 7.51
C GLU A 638 -31.61 -1.74 7.45
N PHE A 639 -31.05 -1.52 6.27
CA PHE A 639 -29.83 -0.72 6.08
C PHE A 639 -30.05 0.63 5.40
N LEU A 640 -31.27 0.98 5.00
CA LEU A 640 -31.54 2.25 4.30
C LEU A 640 -31.09 3.47 5.10
N SER A 641 -31.26 3.45 6.42
CA SER A 641 -30.78 4.50 7.33
C SER A 641 -29.27 4.76 7.29
N ARG A 642 -28.49 3.80 6.78
CA ARG A 642 -27.03 3.86 6.66
C ARG A 642 -26.54 3.76 5.21
N THR A 643 -27.44 3.95 4.24
CA THR A 643 -27.14 3.79 2.82
C THR A 643 -27.28 5.11 2.09
N GLN A 644 -26.31 5.41 1.22
CA GLN A 644 -26.42 6.46 0.22
C GLN A 644 -26.36 5.87 -1.19
N LEU A 645 -27.12 6.47 -2.11
CA LEU A 645 -26.96 6.21 -3.54
C LEU A 645 -26.23 7.38 -4.19
N GLN A 646 -25.17 7.06 -4.92
CA GLN A 646 -24.52 7.99 -5.82
C GLN A 646 -24.80 7.55 -7.25
N ILE A 647 -25.32 8.47 -8.07
CA ILE A 647 -25.77 8.18 -9.42
C ILE A 647 -25.06 9.10 -10.39
N VAL A 648 -24.40 8.52 -11.40
CA VAL A 648 -23.87 9.27 -12.54
C VAL A 648 -24.99 9.48 -13.55
N THR A 649 -25.15 10.73 -13.98
CA THR A 649 -26.23 11.21 -14.86
C THR A 649 -25.63 12.16 -15.90
N PRO A 650 -26.33 12.46 -17.01
CA PRO A 650 -25.85 13.50 -17.94
C PRO A 650 -25.69 14.85 -17.22
N ASN A 651 -24.61 15.58 -17.52
CA ASN A 651 -24.24 16.81 -16.81
C ASN A 651 -25.37 17.87 -16.74
N ASP A 652 -26.16 18.00 -17.81
CA ASP A 652 -27.23 19.00 -17.92
C ASP A 652 -28.63 18.44 -17.58
N ALA A 653 -28.73 17.20 -17.08
CA ALA A 653 -30.02 16.61 -16.75
C ALA A 653 -30.60 17.12 -15.43
N TYR A 654 -31.91 17.41 -15.45
CA TYR A 654 -32.72 17.55 -14.24
C TYR A 654 -33.10 16.18 -13.73
N VAL A 655 -32.90 15.95 -12.45
CA VAL A 655 -33.03 14.63 -11.83
C VAL A 655 -33.77 14.74 -10.51
N ASP A 656 -34.73 13.86 -10.28
CA ASP A 656 -35.39 13.70 -8.99
C ASP A 656 -35.45 12.21 -8.66
N LEU A 657 -35.17 11.84 -7.41
CA LEU A 657 -35.30 10.45 -6.97
C LEU A 657 -36.63 10.28 -6.22
N VAL A 658 -37.44 9.31 -6.67
CA VAL A 658 -38.79 9.09 -6.14
C VAL A 658 -38.94 7.66 -5.65
N LEU A 659 -39.47 7.49 -4.44
CA LEU A 659 -39.92 6.21 -3.91
C LEU A 659 -41.35 5.94 -4.37
N THR A 660 -41.53 4.81 -5.07
CA THR A 660 -42.84 4.31 -5.51
C THR A 660 -43.16 2.98 -4.82
N THR A 661 -44.37 2.82 -4.31
CA THR A 661 -44.87 1.55 -3.74
C THR A 661 -46.13 1.11 -4.49
N SER A 662 -46.78 0.03 -4.05
CA SER A 662 -48.04 -0.44 -4.65
C SER A 662 -49.19 0.58 -4.57
N THR A 663 -49.10 1.56 -3.67
CA THR A 663 -50.10 2.63 -3.49
C THR A 663 -49.78 3.90 -4.28
N GLY A 664 -48.65 3.94 -4.99
CA GLY A 664 -48.22 5.07 -5.82
C GLY A 664 -46.92 5.71 -5.35
N ILE A 665 -46.70 6.97 -5.72
CA ILE A 665 -45.54 7.75 -5.26
C ILE A 665 -45.72 8.10 -3.78
N VAL A 666 -44.76 7.69 -2.96
CA VAL A 666 -44.79 7.92 -1.50
C VAL A 666 -43.98 9.16 -1.11
N GLN A 667 -42.78 9.32 -1.68
CA GLN A 667 -41.86 10.38 -1.29
C GLN A 667 -40.86 10.71 -2.39
N THR A 668 -40.47 11.99 -2.52
CA THR A 668 -39.39 12.46 -3.39
C THR A 668 -38.20 12.88 -2.52
N LEU A 669 -36.99 12.43 -2.85
CA LEU A 669 -35.76 12.77 -2.14
C LEU A 669 -35.10 13.99 -2.77
N ALA A 670 -34.54 14.87 -1.94
CA ALA A 670 -33.80 16.02 -2.41
C ALA A 670 -32.45 15.61 -3.01
N VAL A 671 -32.13 16.16 -4.18
CA VAL A 671 -30.83 15.96 -4.83
C VAL A 671 -29.74 16.70 -4.05
N LYS A 672 -28.65 15.99 -3.74
CA LYS A 672 -27.38 16.57 -3.28
C LYS A 672 -26.27 16.28 -4.31
N GLY A 673 -25.18 17.03 -4.29
CA GLY A 673 -24.04 16.84 -5.21
C GLY A 673 -24.03 17.72 -6.48
N VAL A 674 -22.95 17.59 -7.26
CA VAL A 674 -22.59 18.44 -8.41
C VAL A 674 -23.33 17.99 -9.69
N ARG A 675 -23.34 18.82 -10.74
CA ARG A 675 -23.82 18.41 -12.08
C ARG A 675 -23.11 17.13 -12.54
N GLY A 676 -23.86 16.21 -13.15
CA GLY A 676 -23.35 14.91 -13.59
C GLY A 676 -23.29 13.81 -12.53
N ARG A 677 -23.23 14.15 -11.23
CA ARG A 677 -23.18 13.16 -10.14
C ARG A 677 -24.06 13.55 -8.96
N ARG A 678 -25.04 12.71 -8.67
CA ARG A 678 -26.11 13.01 -7.72
C ARG A 678 -26.04 12.06 -6.54
N SER A 679 -26.11 12.59 -5.33
CA SER A 679 -26.10 11.82 -4.09
C SER A 679 -27.47 11.92 -3.41
N PHE A 680 -27.95 10.78 -2.92
CA PHE A 680 -29.23 10.64 -2.23
C PHE A 680 -29.04 9.83 -0.95
N SER A 681 -29.42 10.41 0.19
CA SER A 681 -29.43 9.69 1.48
C SER A 681 -30.71 8.89 1.61
N LEU A 682 -30.60 7.56 1.70
CA LEU A 682 -31.78 6.70 1.83
C LEU A 682 -32.35 6.70 3.25
N ALA A 683 -31.67 7.34 4.22
CA ALA A 683 -32.22 7.58 5.54
C ALA A 683 -33.52 8.40 5.49
N GLU A 684 -33.67 9.29 4.51
CA GLU A 684 -34.85 10.16 4.35
C GLU A 684 -36.14 9.36 4.06
N ILE A 685 -36.03 8.13 3.55
CA ILE A 685 -37.16 7.27 3.18
C ILE A 685 -37.28 6.00 4.04
N SER A 686 -36.37 5.78 4.99
CA SER A 686 -36.28 4.52 5.74
C SER A 686 -37.61 4.16 6.41
N ASP A 687 -38.25 5.12 7.07
CA ASP A 687 -39.54 4.92 7.75
C ASP A 687 -40.67 4.64 6.74
N SER A 688 -40.75 5.46 5.69
CA SER A 688 -41.75 5.33 4.61
C SER A 688 -41.71 3.95 3.91
N VAL A 689 -40.51 3.42 3.66
CA VAL A 689 -40.35 2.08 3.07
C VAL A 689 -40.64 0.99 4.09
N THR A 690 -40.24 1.16 5.35
CA THR A 690 -40.49 0.19 6.42
C THR A 690 -41.99 0.00 6.63
N ASP A 691 -42.78 1.08 6.61
CA ASP A 691 -44.24 1.04 6.72
C ASP A 691 -44.91 0.39 5.50
N ALA A 692 -44.36 0.62 4.30
CA ALA A 692 -44.88 0.03 3.06
C ALA A 692 -44.48 -1.45 2.86
N GLY A 693 -43.41 -1.91 3.51
CA GLY A 693 -42.87 -3.28 3.45
C GLY A 693 -42.04 -3.59 2.21
N GLU A 694 -42.28 -2.91 1.08
CA GLU A 694 -41.50 -2.98 -0.16
C GLU A 694 -41.61 -1.66 -0.94
N GLY A 695 -40.62 -1.32 -1.76
CA GLY A 695 -40.67 -0.12 -2.60
C GLY A 695 -39.64 -0.11 -3.73
N VAL A 696 -39.89 0.68 -4.77
CA VAL A 696 -38.98 0.85 -5.91
C VAL A 696 -38.55 2.31 -5.99
N LEU A 697 -37.23 2.52 -6.03
CA LEU A 697 -36.61 3.80 -6.29
C LEU A 697 -36.55 4.05 -7.79
N ARG A 698 -37.14 5.17 -8.21
CA ARG A 698 -37.18 5.62 -9.61
C ARG A 698 -36.51 6.98 -9.73
N LEU A 699 -35.47 7.05 -10.55
CA LEU A 699 -34.82 8.30 -10.92
C LEU A 699 -35.56 8.91 -12.11
N ALA A 700 -36.21 10.05 -11.91
CA ALA A 700 -36.81 10.81 -13.00
C ALA A 700 -35.73 11.68 -13.65
N VAL A 701 -35.28 11.32 -14.86
CA VAL A 701 -34.29 12.09 -15.62
C VAL A 701 -35.01 12.86 -16.72
N ASN A 702 -34.99 14.20 -16.64
CA ASN A 702 -35.79 15.09 -17.49
C ASN A 702 -37.28 14.68 -17.55
N GLY A 703 -37.81 14.20 -16.43
CA GLY A 703 -39.21 13.74 -16.29
C GLY A 703 -39.48 12.30 -16.69
N VAL A 704 -38.50 11.56 -17.24
CA VAL A 704 -38.65 10.13 -17.58
C VAL A 704 -38.24 9.26 -16.39
N PRO A 705 -39.14 8.46 -15.79
CA PRO A 705 -38.83 7.66 -14.61
C PRO A 705 -38.09 6.36 -14.97
N ILE A 706 -36.90 6.17 -14.43
CA ILE A 706 -36.04 5.00 -14.62
C ILE A 706 -35.91 4.26 -13.29
N PRO A 707 -36.27 2.96 -13.20
CA PRO A 707 -36.09 2.19 -11.97
C PRO A 707 -34.60 1.95 -11.72
N ILE A 708 -34.11 2.33 -10.54
CA ILE A 708 -32.68 2.19 -10.19
C ILE A 708 -32.43 1.21 -9.06
N ALA A 709 -33.40 1.00 -8.17
CA ALA A 709 -33.28 0.06 -7.06
C ALA A 709 -34.62 -0.42 -6.49
N GLU A 710 -34.64 -1.59 -5.88
CA GLU A 710 -35.74 -2.14 -5.08
C GLU A 710 -35.33 -2.20 -3.61
N CYS A 711 -36.19 -1.71 -2.73
CA CYS A 711 -36.04 -1.82 -1.29
C CYS A 711 -36.91 -2.97 -0.77
N ARG A 712 -36.31 -3.96 -0.10
CA ARG A 712 -37.00 -5.16 0.42
C ARG A 712 -36.48 -5.60 1.80
N PRO A 713 -37.22 -6.42 2.56
CA PRO A 713 -36.72 -6.95 3.83
C PRO A 713 -35.57 -7.95 3.61
N ARG A 714 -34.51 -7.86 4.43
CA ARG A 714 -33.38 -8.81 4.40
C ARG A 714 -33.78 -10.22 4.80
N ARG A 715 -34.71 -10.35 5.75
CA ARG A 715 -35.18 -11.65 6.27
C ARG A 715 -36.28 -12.24 5.40
N LEU A 716 -35.97 -13.36 4.75
CA LEU A 716 -36.84 -14.04 3.79
C LEU A 716 -37.96 -14.84 4.44
N ALA A 717 -37.77 -15.37 5.64
CA ALA A 717 -38.76 -16.20 6.33
C ALA A 717 -38.71 -16.06 7.85
N ALA A 718 -39.83 -16.36 8.51
CA ALA A 718 -39.94 -16.24 9.96
C ALA A 718 -39.36 -17.46 10.68
N LYS A 719 -39.71 -18.67 10.25
CA LYS A 719 -39.24 -19.92 10.87
C LYS A 719 -39.36 -21.11 9.92
N LEU A 720 -38.78 -22.23 10.33
CA LEU A 720 -38.89 -23.52 9.67
C LEU A 720 -39.71 -24.45 10.57
N ASP A 721 -40.80 -24.99 10.04
CA ASP A 721 -41.59 -26.04 10.70
C ASP A 721 -41.37 -27.37 9.95
N HIS A 722 -41.58 -28.48 10.66
CA HIS A 722 -41.57 -29.82 10.07
C HIS A 722 -43.00 -30.31 9.87
N HIS A 723 -43.30 -30.85 8.69
CA HIS A 723 -44.53 -31.58 8.43
C HIS A 723 -44.26 -33.09 8.48
N VAL A 724 -45.28 -33.90 8.81
CA VAL A 724 -45.14 -35.37 8.87
C VAL A 724 -44.54 -35.92 7.56
N GLY A 725 -43.36 -36.54 7.63
CA GLY A 725 -42.69 -37.14 6.47
C GLY A 725 -41.56 -36.29 5.89
N GLU A 726 -41.14 -36.63 4.68
CA GLU A 726 -39.91 -36.21 3.97
C GLU A 726 -39.85 -34.72 3.58
N THR A 727 -40.54 -33.82 4.28
CA THR A 727 -40.74 -32.41 3.89
C THR A 727 -40.58 -31.42 5.03
N LEU A 728 -39.93 -30.29 4.74
CA LEU A 728 -39.83 -29.12 5.63
C LEU A 728 -40.71 -27.98 5.11
N THR A 729 -41.28 -27.15 5.99
CA THR A 729 -42.15 -26.02 5.62
C THR A 729 -41.55 -24.71 6.10
N VAL A 730 -41.34 -23.79 5.17
CA VAL A 730 -40.87 -22.42 5.43
C VAL A 730 -42.08 -21.55 5.76
N VAL A 731 -42.15 -21.05 6.99
CA VAL A 731 -43.30 -20.27 7.49
C VAL A 731 -43.00 -18.77 7.42
N GLY A 732 -43.97 -18.01 6.91
CA GLY A 732 -43.90 -16.56 6.83
C GLY A 732 -42.91 -16.07 5.78
N LEU A 733 -42.93 -16.67 4.59
CA LEU A 733 -42.12 -16.24 3.45
C LEU A 733 -42.47 -14.80 3.07
N LYS A 734 -41.51 -13.88 3.18
CA LYS A 734 -41.66 -12.43 2.96
C LYS A 734 -41.11 -12.00 1.59
N THR A 735 -41.30 -12.82 0.57
CA THR A 735 -40.91 -12.52 -0.82
C THR A 735 -41.86 -13.18 -1.80
N ARG A 736 -42.06 -12.55 -2.96
CA ARG A 736 -42.84 -13.09 -4.09
C ARG A 736 -41.96 -13.75 -5.16
N ARG A 737 -40.63 -13.69 -5.02
CA ARG A 737 -39.67 -14.33 -5.94
C ARG A 737 -39.51 -15.81 -5.63
N LEU A 738 -38.98 -16.56 -6.60
CA LEU A 738 -38.51 -17.92 -6.36
C LEU A 738 -37.43 -17.90 -5.28
N VAL A 739 -37.47 -18.85 -4.35
CA VAL A 739 -36.49 -18.97 -3.26
C VAL A 739 -35.80 -20.31 -3.38
N ASN A 740 -34.47 -20.29 -3.39
CA ASN A 740 -33.65 -21.49 -3.31
C ASN A 740 -33.21 -21.72 -1.86
N ALA A 741 -33.00 -22.97 -1.52
CA ALA A 741 -32.64 -23.42 -0.18
C ALA A 741 -31.45 -24.39 -0.25
N ALA A 742 -30.49 -24.23 0.64
CA ALA A 742 -29.50 -25.26 0.94
C ALA A 742 -29.83 -25.93 2.28
N VAL A 743 -30.02 -27.25 2.25
CA VAL A 743 -30.32 -28.06 3.44
C VAL A 743 -29.05 -28.74 3.93
N TYR A 744 -28.78 -28.61 5.23
CA TYR A 744 -27.65 -29.17 5.96
C TYR A 744 -28.15 -30.06 7.09
N SER A 745 -27.36 -31.04 7.50
CA SER A 745 -27.64 -31.92 8.64
C SER A 745 -26.65 -31.68 9.78
N ASP A 746 -27.16 -31.50 11.01
CA ASP A 746 -26.30 -31.37 12.20
C ASP A 746 -25.68 -32.70 12.64
N TYR A 747 -26.31 -33.83 12.31
CA TYR A 747 -25.80 -35.17 12.63
C TYR A 747 -24.99 -35.81 11.50
N ALA A 748 -25.00 -35.23 10.30
CA ALA A 748 -24.14 -35.65 9.19
C ALA A 748 -23.59 -34.44 8.40
N PRO A 749 -22.82 -33.53 9.05
CA PRO A 749 -22.32 -32.31 8.42
C PRO A 749 -21.37 -32.57 7.24
N TRP A 750 -20.74 -33.74 7.17
CA TRP A 750 -19.84 -34.12 6.07
C TRP A 750 -20.54 -34.36 4.73
N LEU A 751 -21.88 -34.36 4.69
CA LEU A 751 -22.61 -34.44 3.42
C LEU A 751 -22.64 -33.10 2.66
N GLY A 752 -22.30 -32.00 3.33
CA GLY A 752 -22.38 -30.65 2.77
C GLY A 752 -23.82 -30.19 2.44
N PRO A 753 -23.97 -29.09 1.70
CA PRO A 753 -25.28 -28.56 1.33
C PRO A 753 -25.98 -29.46 0.31
N HIS A 754 -27.29 -29.66 0.51
CA HIS A 754 -28.18 -30.08 -0.56
C HIS A 754 -29.00 -28.89 -1.06
N ALA A 755 -28.66 -28.41 -2.26
CA ALA A 755 -29.40 -27.33 -2.91
C ALA A 755 -30.73 -27.83 -3.48
N THR A 756 -31.80 -27.08 -3.23
CA THR A 756 -33.15 -27.33 -3.72
C THR A 756 -33.94 -26.02 -3.82
N THR A 757 -35.13 -26.06 -4.38
CA THR A 757 -35.99 -24.87 -4.53
C THR A 757 -37.19 -25.00 -3.59
N VAL A 758 -37.56 -23.88 -2.94
CA VAL A 758 -38.75 -23.80 -2.10
C VAL A 758 -39.97 -23.69 -3.01
N SER A 759 -40.96 -24.56 -2.82
CA SER A 759 -42.20 -24.51 -3.59
C SER A 759 -42.98 -23.21 -3.33
N PRO A 760 -43.92 -22.81 -4.20
CA PRO A 760 -44.79 -21.65 -3.96
C PRO A 760 -45.58 -21.73 -2.63
N GLU A 761 -45.87 -22.93 -2.15
CA GLU A 761 -46.54 -23.21 -0.87
C GLU A 761 -45.57 -23.19 0.33
N GLY A 762 -44.28 -22.91 0.10
CA GLY A 762 -43.25 -22.86 1.14
C GLY A 762 -42.66 -24.23 1.49
N VAL A 763 -42.79 -25.26 0.65
CA VAL A 763 -42.38 -26.63 0.98
C VAL A 763 -41.01 -26.95 0.39
N ILE A 764 -40.19 -27.66 1.18
CA ILE A 764 -38.88 -28.19 0.79
C ILE A 764 -38.93 -29.71 0.91
N HIS A 765 -38.60 -30.43 -0.17
CA HIS A 765 -38.50 -31.90 -0.17
C HIS A 765 -37.08 -32.35 0.18
N LEU A 766 -36.96 -33.24 1.17
CA LEU A 766 -35.67 -33.80 1.59
C LEU A 766 -35.28 -34.98 0.68
N PRO A 767 -34.04 -35.01 0.15
CA PRO A 767 -33.56 -36.15 -0.63
C PRO A 767 -33.38 -37.38 0.28
N PRO A 768 -33.42 -38.62 -0.27
CA PRO A 768 -33.31 -39.86 0.51
C PRO A 768 -32.13 -39.90 1.50
N ARG A 769 -30.96 -39.38 1.09
CA ARG A 769 -29.75 -39.32 1.92
C ARG A 769 -29.86 -38.43 3.16
N LEU A 770 -30.76 -37.45 3.14
CA LEU A 770 -31.02 -36.56 4.28
C LEU A 770 -32.22 -37.00 5.10
N GLN A 771 -33.06 -37.91 4.61
CA GLN A 771 -34.24 -38.36 5.33
C GLN A 771 -33.86 -39.09 6.62
N GLY A 772 -34.64 -38.87 7.68
CA GLY A 772 -34.42 -39.50 8.98
C GLY A 772 -33.26 -38.93 9.80
N LEU A 773 -32.56 -37.89 9.32
CA LEU A 773 -31.44 -37.25 10.01
C LEU A 773 -31.82 -36.26 11.10
N ALA A 774 -33.10 -36.16 11.49
CA ALA A 774 -33.61 -35.48 12.67
C ALA A 774 -33.34 -33.96 12.84
N ALA A 775 -32.11 -33.45 12.70
CA ALA A 775 -31.79 -32.03 12.89
C ALA A 775 -31.25 -31.42 11.60
N TYR A 776 -31.98 -30.42 11.08
CA TYR A 776 -31.65 -29.75 9.82
C TYR A 776 -31.46 -28.24 10.01
N LYS A 777 -30.54 -27.71 9.21
CA LYS A 777 -30.40 -26.28 8.98
C LYS A 777 -30.67 -25.97 7.53
N VAL A 778 -31.39 -24.90 7.26
CA VAL A 778 -31.81 -24.49 5.93
C VAL A 778 -31.42 -23.04 5.71
N MET A 779 -30.51 -22.79 4.78
CA MET A 779 -30.14 -21.44 4.38
C MET A 779 -30.93 -21.04 3.12
N LEU A 780 -31.63 -19.90 3.18
CA LEU A 780 -32.49 -19.42 2.10
C LEU A 780 -31.83 -18.30 1.29
N ARG A 781 -31.97 -18.35 -0.04
CA ARG A 781 -31.57 -17.27 -0.97
C ARG A 781 -32.70 -17.00 -1.96
N ALA A 782 -33.07 -15.74 -2.14
CA ALA A 782 -34.01 -15.36 -3.22
C ALA A 782 -33.30 -15.46 -4.57
N ASP A 783 -34.00 -15.95 -5.59
CA ASP A 783 -33.47 -16.03 -6.95
C ASP A 783 -33.26 -14.62 -7.54
N THR A 784 -32.03 -14.38 -8.02
CA THR A 784 -31.57 -13.12 -8.61
C THR A 784 -31.40 -13.21 -10.12
N GLY A 785 -31.67 -14.35 -10.76
CA GLY A 785 -31.79 -14.45 -12.21
C GLY A 785 -30.48 -14.35 -13.02
N GLY A 786 -29.30 -14.64 -12.44
CA GLY A 786 -28.08 -14.70 -13.27
C GLY A 786 -26.73 -14.95 -12.59
N LEU A 787 -26.58 -14.74 -11.28
CA LEU A 787 -25.34 -15.06 -10.55
C LEU A 787 -25.68 -15.94 -9.35
N THR A 788 -25.29 -17.22 -9.41
CA THR A 788 -25.50 -18.15 -8.29
C THR A 788 -24.15 -18.39 -7.62
N GLU A 789 -23.85 -17.67 -6.55
CA GLU A 789 -22.74 -18.03 -5.66
C GLU A 789 -22.91 -19.47 -5.19
N ALA A 790 -21.81 -20.23 -5.14
CA ALA A 790 -21.81 -21.56 -4.57
C ALA A 790 -22.35 -21.51 -3.12
N TRP A 791 -23.05 -22.56 -2.70
CA TRP A 791 -23.49 -22.68 -1.31
C TRP A 791 -22.27 -22.99 -0.44
N PRO A 792 -22.12 -22.32 0.72
CA PRO A 792 -21.04 -22.64 1.63
C PRO A 792 -21.19 -24.09 2.10
N TYR A 793 -20.07 -24.75 2.35
CA TYR A 793 -20.05 -26.16 2.74
C TYR A 793 -20.76 -26.41 4.09
N LEU A 794 -20.67 -25.43 5.00
CA LEU A 794 -21.45 -25.36 6.24
C LEU A 794 -22.24 -24.04 6.28
N PRO A 795 -23.41 -24.02 6.94
CA PRO A 795 -24.24 -22.82 6.99
C PRO A 795 -23.68 -21.81 8.00
N ASP A 796 -23.72 -20.52 7.67
CA ASP A 796 -23.45 -19.45 8.64
C ASP A 796 -24.65 -19.32 9.60
N HIS A 797 -24.42 -19.59 10.89
CA HIS A 797 -25.44 -19.49 11.94
C HIS A 797 -25.84 -18.07 12.27
N SER A 798 -24.99 -17.09 11.94
CA SER A 798 -25.29 -15.68 12.14
C SER A 798 -26.17 -15.10 11.03
N ASP A 799 -26.30 -15.80 9.90
CA ASP A 799 -27.19 -15.38 8.82
C ASP A 799 -28.67 -15.47 9.25
N LEU A 800 -29.37 -14.35 9.13
CA LEU A 800 -30.80 -14.21 9.42
C LEU A 800 -31.68 -15.11 8.55
N ASN A 801 -31.15 -15.61 7.43
CA ASN A 801 -31.82 -16.52 6.50
C ASN A 801 -31.41 -17.98 6.68
N THR A 802 -30.59 -18.31 7.70
CA THR A 802 -30.34 -19.67 8.17
C THR A 802 -31.36 -20.05 9.24
N LEU A 803 -32.23 -21.00 8.92
CA LEU A 803 -33.28 -21.50 9.81
C LEU A 803 -32.95 -22.90 10.30
N GLN A 804 -33.41 -23.25 11.50
CA GLN A 804 -33.16 -24.56 12.11
C GLN A 804 -34.48 -25.26 12.45
N VAL A 805 -34.50 -26.58 12.31
CA VAL A 805 -35.56 -27.46 12.82
C VAL A 805 -34.98 -28.74 13.38
N SER A 806 -35.53 -29.20 14.51
CA SER A 806 -35.18 -30.50 15.11
C SER A 806 -36.41 -31.38 15.22
N ILE A 807 -36.25 -32.62 14.78
CA ILE A 807 -37.26 -33.66 14.58
C ILE A 807 -36.73 -34.87 15.35
N GLN A 808 -37.61 -35.58 16.05
CA GLN A 808 -37.25 -36.83 16.73
C GLN A 808 -38.20 -37.95 16.30
N PRO A 809 -37.73 -39.22 16.21
CA PRO A 809 -36.36 -39.71 16.48
C PRO A 809 -35.40 -39.67 15.26
N LEU A 810 -34.09 -39.78 15.49
CA LEU A 810 -33.07 -40.00 14.46
C LEU A 810 -33.14 -41.45 13.94
N VAL A 811 -33.36 -41.64 12.64
CA VAL A 811 -33.40 -42.95 11.96
C VAL A 811 -32.66 -42.84 10.62
N PRO A 812 -31.31 -42.87 10.61
CA PRO A 812 -30.54 -42.67 9.40
C PRO A 812 -30.70 -43.86 8.44
N HIS A 813 -30.64 -43.58 7.14
CA HIS A 813 -30.66 -44.62 6.10
C HIS A 813 -29.51 -45.63 6.29
N ALA A 814 -29.73 -46.90 5.92
CA ALA A 814 -28.75 -47.97 6.12
C ALA A 814 -27.40 -47.69 5.43
N ASP A 815 -27.46 -47.15 4.21
CA ASP A 815 -26.30 -46.84 3.36
C ASP A 815 -25.69 -45.45 3.60
N LEU A 816 -26.01 -44.78 4.72
CA LEU A 816 -25.45 -43.47 5.02
C LEU A 816 -23.94 -43.57 5.34
N ASP A 817 -23.12 -42.79 4.64
CA ASP A 817 -21.69 -42.65 4.97
C ASP A 817 -21.50 -42.18 6.42
N HIS A 818 -20.65 -42.89 7.16
CA HIS A 818 -20.44 -42.70 8.60
C HIS A 818 -21.75 -42.75 9.43
N ARG A 819 -22.70 -43.64 9.08
CA ARG A 819 -23.95 -43.88 9.83
C ARG A 819 -23.76 -44.00 11.34
N GLU A 820 -22.78 -44.79 11.79
CA GLU A 820 -22.47 -44.98 13.22
C GLU A 820 -22.04 -43.69 13.91
N LEU A 821 -21.31 -42.82 13.20
CA LEU A 821 -20.93 -41.49 13.70
C LEU A 821 -22.15 -40.59 13.87
N ALA A 822 -23.11 -40.62 12.94
CA ALA A 822 -24.35 -39.85 13.06
C ALA A 822 -25.19 -40.29 14.27
N LEU A 823 -25.33 -41.60 14.49
CA LEU A 823 -25.98 -42.18 15.67
C LEU A 823 -25.24 -41.82 16.97
N TRP A 824 -23.91 -41.85 16.94
CA TRP A 824 -23.09 -41.47 18.07
C TRP A 824 -23.22 -39.99 18.43
N LEU A 825 -23.27 -39.08 17.44
CA LEU A 825 -23.49 -37.64 17.64
C LEU A 825 -24.87 -37.34 18.25
N ALA A 826 -25.90 -38.10 17.87
CA ALA A 826 -27.23 -38.04 18.47
C ALA A 826 -27.33 -38.72 19.85
N ASN A 827 -26.22 -39.28 20.35
CA ASN A 827 -26.15 -39.97 21.64
C ASN A 827 -27.09 -41.19 21.73
N THR A 828 -27.35 -41.86 20.60
CA THR A 828 -28.18 -43.08 20.53
C THR A 828 -27.35 -44.37 20.62
N GLU A 829 -26.09 -44.34 20.20
CA GLU A 829 -25.14 -45.46 20.28
C GLU A 829 -23.85 -45.07 21.02
N THR A 830 -23.27 -46.04 21.74
CA THR A 830 -21.96 -45.95 22.43
C THR A 830 -21.34 -47.35 22.61
N PRO A 831 -20.02 -47.55 22.45
CA PRO A 831 -18.96 -46.60 22.04
C PRO A 831 -18.88 -46.36 20.51
N LEU A 832 -18.03 -45.40 20.09
CA LEU A 832 -17.71 -45.14 18.68
C LEU A 832 -16.46 -45.95 18.30
N ASP A 833 -16.67 -47.15 17.78
CA ASP A 833 -15.58 -48.11 17.49
C ASP A 833 -15.10 -48.05 16.02
N THR A 834 -15.80 -47.30 15.17
CA THR A 834 -15.45 -47.14 13.74
C THR A 834 -14.32 -46.13 13.53
N VAL A 835 -13.38 -46.47 12.64
CA VAL A 835 -12.36 -45.54 12.17
C VAL A 835 -13.03 -44.47 11.31
N ILE A 836 -12.83 -43.21 11.68
CA ILE A 836 -13.41 -42.05 10.99
C ILE A 836 -12.39 -41.51 9.99
N ASP A 837 -12.88 -41.00 8.85
CA ASP A 837 -12.03 -40.24 7.94
C ASP A 837 -11.39 -39.04 8.69
N PRO A 838 -10.05 -38.86 8.62
CA PRO A 838 -9.39 -37.79 9.34
C PRO A 838 -9.86 -36.37 8.99
N LEU A 839 -10.26 -36.10 7.75
CA LEU A 839 -10.81 -34.79 7.37
C LEU A 839 -12.17 -34.56 8.02
N VAL A 840 -13.01 -35.60 8.10
CA VAL A 840 -14.29 -35.54 8.80
C VAL A 840 -14.08 -35.33 10.30
N ALA A 841 -13.11 -36.01 10.91
CA ALA A 841 -12.78 -35.83 12.32
C ALA A 841 -12.23 -34.42 12.62
N ALA A 842 -11.37 -33.88 11.75
CA ALA A 842 -10.84 -32.52 11.87
C ALA A 842 -11.95 -31.46 11.72
N MET A 843 -12.81 -31.61 10.72
CA MET A 843 -13.99 -30.75 10.53
C MET A 843 -14.90 -30.78 11.77
N LEU A 844 -15.25 -31.97 12.28
CA LEU A 844 -16.07 -32.08 13.49
C LEU A 844 -15.41 -31.48 14.73
N PHE A 845 -14.08 -31.53 14.85
CA PHE A 845 -13.38 -30.88 15.95
C PHE A 845 -13.52 -29.34 15.90
N ILE A 846 -13.32 -28.78 14.69
CA ILE A 846 -13.36 -27.34 14.43
C ILE A 846 -14.80 -26.82 14.60
N GLU A 847 -15.75 -27.47 13.93
CA GLU A 847 -17.10 -26.97 13.70
C GLU A 847 -18.11 -27.39 14.76
N VAL A 848 -17.70 -28.09 15.82
CA VAL A 848 -18.65 -28.65 16.80
C VAL A 848 -19.58 -27.60 17.43
N GLU A 849 -19.10 -26.37 17.62
CA GLU A 849 -19.88 -25.26 18.20
C GLU A 849 -21.01 -24.81 17.29
N ASN A 850 -20.81 -25.01 15.99
CA ASN A 850 -21.76 -24.75 14.92
C ASN A 850 -22.79 -25.88 14.80
N LEU A 851 -22.65 -27.00 15.51
CA LEU A 851 -23.57 -28.14 15.44
C LEU A 851 -24.55 -28.17 16.61
N SER A 852 -25.84 -28.39 16.30
CA SER A 852 -26.91 -28.51 17.30
C SER A 852 -27.16 -29.98 17.69
N VAL A 853 -26.13 -30.62 18.23
CA VAL A 853 -26.12 -32.04 18.62
C VAL A 853 -26.42 -32.26 20.11
N VAL A 854 -26.97 -33.42 20.46
CA VAL A 854 -27.29 -33.78 21.86
C VAL A 854 -26.03 -34.05 22.68
N ARG A 855 -24.99 -34.64 22.06
CA ARG A 855 -23.73 -34.95 22.73
C ARG A 855 -22.97 -33.66 23.08
N ARG A 856 -22.30 -33.65 24.24
CA ARG A 856 -21.51 -32.50 24.68
C ARG A 856 -20.35 -32.23 23.72
N HIS A 857 -20.19 -30.97 23.30
CA HIS A 857 -19.14 -30.53 22.38
C HIS A 857 -17.72 -30.92 22.81
N HIS A 858 -17.42 -30.83 24.12
CA HIS A 858 -16.13 -31.24 24.66
C HIS A 858 -15.81 -32.73 24.43
N SER A 859 -16.80 -33.61 24.63
CA SER A 859 -16.65 -35.05 24.40
C SER A 859 -16.43 -35.37 22.92
N ILE A 860 -17.07 -34.60 22.03
CA ILE A 860 -16.86 -34.74 20.58
C ILE A 860 -15.41 -34.39 20.24
N ARG A 861 -14.94 -33.23 20.68
CA ARG A 861 -13.55 -32.79 20.44
C ARG A 861 -12.52 -33.77 20.98
N GLU A 862 -12.73 -34.30 22.19
CA GLU A 862 -11.83 -35.28 22.80
C GLU A 862 -11.74 -36.56 21.97
N SER A 863 -12.89 -37.12 21.55
CA SER A 863 -12.92 -38.32 20.70
C SER A 863 -12.33 -38.07 19.31
N MET A 864 -12.62 -36.93 18.67
CA MET A 864 -12.03 -36.61 17.36
C MET A 864 -10.52 -36.41 17.46
N ALA A 865 -10.05 -35.72 18.50
CA ALA A 865 -8.61 -35.53 18.73
C ALA A 865 -7.89 -36.86 19.04
N GLU A 866 -8.54 -37.81 19.69
CA GLU A 866 -8.01 -39.17 19.91
C GLU A 866 -7.88 -39.94 18.59
N GLN A 867 -8.92 -39.91 17.74
CA GLN A 867 -8.89 -40.55 16.43
C GLN A 867 -7.73 -40.00 15.57
N LEU A 868 -7.58 -38.66 15.55
CA LEU A 868 -6.55 -37.97 14.80
C LEU A 868 -5.13 -38.14 15.36
N ARG A 869 -4.98 -38.49 16.65
CA ARG A 869 -3.68 -38.72 17.29
C ARG A 869 -2.93 -39.93 16.71
N SER A 870 -3.66 -40.86 16.11
CA SER A 870 -3.12 -42.12 15.60
C SER A 870 -2.40 -42.01 14.25
N THR A 871 -2.52 -40.88 13.53
CA THR A 871 -1.93 -40.70 12.19
C THR A 871 -1.66 -39.21 11.92
N SER A 872 -0.55 -38.86 11.26
CA SER A 872 -0.19 -37.45 10.97
C SER A 872 -0.47 -36.99 9.54
N ASP A 873 -0.73 -37.91 8.61
CA ASP A 873 -0.75 -37.64 7.17
C ASP A 873 -1.97 -36.83 6.69
N TRP A 874 -2.96 -36.66 7.56
CA TRP A 874 -4.17 -35.91 7.27
C TRP A 874 -3.95 -34.40 7.19
N PHE A 875 -2.96 -33.87 7.89
CA PHE A 875 -2.81 -32.42 8.09
C PHE A 875 -2.43 -31.66 6.79
N PRO A 876 -1.46 -32.12 5.97
CA PRO A 876 -1.21 -31.51 4.66
C PRO A 876 -2.44 -31.55 3.75
N THR A 877 -3.22 -32.63 3.82
CA THR A 877 -4.45 -32.77 3.03
C THR A 877 -5.53 -31.79 3.50
N LEU A 878 -5.67 -31.57 4.82
CA LEU A 878 -6.55 -30.57 5.39
C LEU A 878 -6.18 -29.17 4.90
N LEU A 879 -4.88 -28.81 4.98
CA LEU A 879 -4.40 -27.50 4.51
C LEU A 879 -4.65 -27.26 3.02
N ARG A 880 -4.63 -28.31 2.19
CA ARG A 880 -4.88 -28.20 0.74
C ARG A 880 -6.36 -28.14 0.37
N LYS A 881 -7.22 -28.88 1.09
CA LYS A 881 -8.63 -29.05 0.74
C LYS A 881 -9.58 -28.10 1.47
N THR A 882 -9.09 -27.31 2.42
CA THR A 882 -9.90 -26.41 3.23
C THR A 882 -9.32 -25.00 3.25
N GLU A 883 -10.17 -24.04 3.61
CA GLU A 883 -9.80 -22.62 3.78
C GLU A 883 -9.70 -22.24 5.26
N TYR A 884 -9.50 -23.21 6.14
CA TYR A 884 -9.38 -22.96 7.57
C TYR A 884 -8.18 -22.07 7.89
N SER A 885 -8.41 -21.08 8.74
CA SER A 885 -7.37 -20.14 9.15
C SER A 885 -6.56 -20.70 10.32
N TYR A 886 -5.53 -19.96 10.72
CA TYR A 886 -4.73 -20.30 11.90
C TYR A 886 -5.57 -20.36 13.20
N ARG A 887 -6.72 -19.68 13.26
CA ARG A 887 -7.62 -19.70 14.42
C ARG A 887 -8.23 -21.07 14.65
N GLU A 888 -8.60 -21.77 13.58
CA GLU A 888 -9.16 -23.13 13.65
C GLU A 888 -8.05 -24.19 13.76
N ILE A 889 -6.95 -23.99 13.02
CA ILE A 889 -5.85 -24.96 12.92
C ILE A 889 -5.05 -25.07 14.22
N THR A 890 -4.72 -23.95 14.88
CA THR A 890 -3.82 -23.97 16.05
C THR A 890 -4.38 -24.81 17.20
N PRO A 891 -5.64 -24.65 17.64
CA PRO A 891 -6.23 -25.51 18.67
C PRO A 891 -6.24 -27.00 18.30
N LEU A 892 -6.51 -27.32 17.02
CA LEU A 892 -6.52 -28.69 16.52
C LEU A 892 -5.12 -29.32 16.61
N LEU A 893 -4.06 -28.57 16.28
CA LEU A 893 -2.67 -29.04 16.41
C LEU A 893 -2.27 -29.32 17.86
N ILE A 894 -2.73 -28.50 18.81
CA ILE A 894 -2.47 -28.74 20.24
C ILE A 894 -3.25 -29.98 20.72
N ALA A 895 -4.53 -30.07 20.40
CA ALA A 895 -5.41 -31.14 20.88
C ALA A 895 -5.02 -32.53 20.34
N THR A 896 -4.51 -32.58 19.10
CA THR A 896 -4.02 -33.81 18.48
C THR A 896 -2.61 -34.18 18.90
N GLY A 897 -1.98 -33.43 19.83
CA GLY A 897 -0.61 -33.68 20.29
C GLY A 897 0.45 -33.42 19.22
N MET A 898 0.06 -32.86 18.08
CA MET A 898 0.94 -32.56 16.96
C MET A 898 2.06 -31.58 17.37
N SER A 899 1.77 -30.58 18.21
CA SER A 899 2.79 -29.68 18.77
C SER A 899 3.85 -30.37 19.63
N THR A 900 3.54 -31.56 20.18
CA THR A 900 4.40 -32.35 21.07
C THR A 900 5.16 -33.48 20.37
N SER A 901 4.99 -33.60 19.05
CA SER A 901 5.60 -34.62 18.21
C SER A 901 6.55 -33.99 17.19
N TYR A 902 7.53 -34.77 16.75
CA TYR A 902 8.40 -34.42 15.61
C TYR A 902 7.77 -34.98 14.32
N TRP A 903 7.69 -34.18 13.26
CA TRP A 903 7.06 -34.61 11.99
C TRP A 903 8.12 -34.75 10.89
N GLU A 904 8.44 -35.98 10.51
CA GLU A 904 9.21 -36.24 9.30
C GLU A 904 8.24 -36.46 8.13
N THR A 905 7.90 -35.40 7.40
CA THR A 905 7.10 -35.52 6.16
C THR A 905 7.94 -35.14 4.95
N THR A 906 8.24 -36.10 4.09
CA THR A 906 9.02 -35.90 2.86
C THR A 906 8.32 -35.05 1.79
N GLN A 907 6.99 -34.85 1.87
CA GLN A 907 6.20 -34.14 0.85
C GLN A 907 5.83 -32.69 1.19
N ALA A 908 5.77 -32.29 2.47
CA ALA A 908 5.51 -30.90 2.86
C ALA A 908 6.76 -29.99 2.72
N GLN A 909 7.93 -30.62 2.58
CA GLN A 909 9.26 -30.00 2.62
C GLN A 909 9.63 -29.14 1.40
N GLN A 910 8.85 -29.16 0.32
CA GLN A 910 9.17 -28.48 -0.96
C GLN A 910 8.05 -27.58 -1.48
N ASP A 911 6.95 -27.44 -0.75
CA ASP A 911 5.77 -26.73 -1.23
C ASP A 911 5.70 -25.34 -0.56
N ALA A 912 6.12 -24.29 -1.28
CA ALA A 912 6.08 -22.91 -0.81
C ALA A 912 4.67 -22.49 -0.33
N SER A 913 3.62 -23.11 -0.88
CA SER A 913 2.22 -22.85 -0.48
C SER A 913 1.92 -23.21 0.99
N VAL A 914 2.72 -24.09 1.63
CA VAL A 914 2.56 -24.42 3.05
C VAL A 914 3.07 -23.28 3.95
N TRP A 915 4.15 -22.61 3.56
CA TRP A 915 4.65 -21.42 4.28
C TRP A 915 3.65 -20.27 4.22
N GLU A 916 3.00 -20.08 3.07
CA GLU A 916 1.95 -19.08 2.87
C GLU A 916 0.68 -19.39 3.70
N ARG A 917 0.24 -20.66 3.72
CA ARG A 917 -0.99 -21.07 4.43
C ARG A 917 -0.79 -21.24 5.94
N SER A 918 0.36 -21.75 6.38
CA SER A 918 0.67 -21.97 7.79
C SER A 918 2.18 -21.99 8.06
N PRO A 919 2.78 -20.83 8.41
CA PRO A 919 4.19 -20.75 8.79
C PRO A 919 4.55 -21.67 9.97
N LEU A 920 3.61 -21.90 10.90
CA LEU A 920 3.78 -22.85 12.01
C LEU A 920 3.86 -24.30 11.51
N ALA A 921 3.01 -24.71 10.57
CA ALA A 921 3.10 -26.05 10.00
C ALA A 921 4.47 -26.25 9.32
N ALA A 922 4.87 -25.27 8.52
CA ALA A 922 6.11 -25.32 7.76
C ALA A 922 7.33 -25.46 8.68
N ILE A 923 7.39 -24.68 9.77
CA ILE A 923 8.53 -24.73 10.70
C ILE A 923 8.59 -26.06 11.47
N LEU A 924 7.44 -26.64 11.83
CA LEU A 924 7.38 -27.91 12.55
C LEU A 924 7.76 -29.11 11.67
N THR A 925 7.62 -28.99 10.35
CA THR A 925 8.00 -30.03 9.36
C THR A 925 9.41 -29.90 8.78
N ALA A 926 10.12 -28.80 9.07
CA ALA A 926 11.39 -28.49 8.41
C ALA A 926 12.52 -29.44 8.85
N PRO A 927 13.36 -29.94 7.92
CA PRO A 927 14.41 -30.91 8.22
C PRO A 927 15.50 -30.33 9.13
N GLY A 928 16.09 -31.20 9.97
CA GLY A 928 17.12 -30.82 10.93
C GLY A 928 18.51 -30.58 10.32
N ASP A 929 18.91 -31.26 9.23
CA ASP A 929 20.36 -31.35 8.94
C ASP A 929 20.85 -31.41 7.47
N GLN A 930 20.02 -31.16 6.44
CA GLN A 930 20.49 -31.21 5.04
C GLN A 930 20.95 -29.84 4.49
N THR A 931 22.22 -29.72 4.10
CA THR A 931 22.95 -28.46 3.83
C THR A 931 22.34 -27.56 2.75
N GLU A 932 21.75 -28.12 1.68
CA GLU A 932 21.05 -27.34 0.63
C GLU A 932 19.65 -26.90 1.08
N ALA A 933 18.91 -27.76 1.79
CA ALA A 933 17.60 -27.41 2.37
C ALA A 933 17.72 -26.35 3.48
N LYS A 934 18.87 -26.28 4.17
CA LYS A 934 19.15 -25.28 5.21
C LYS A 934 19.15 -23.84 4.69
N LEU A 935 19.62 -23.57 3.46
CA LEU A 935 19.68 -22.21 2.92
C LEU A 935 18.30 -21.71 2.49
N GLY A 936 17.50 -22.56 1.82
CA GLY A 936 16.12 -22.26 1.47
C GLY A 936 15.23 -22.07 2.71
N PHE A 937 15.40 -22.92 3.73
CA PHE A 937 14.71 -22.79 5.01
C PHE A 937 15.01 -21.47 5.74
N ARG A 938 16.28 -21.07 5.83
CA ARG A 938 16.67 -19.79 6.47
C ARG A 938 16.11 -18.58 5.73
N THR A 939 16.05 -18.65 4.40
CA THR A 939 15.46 -17.58 3.57
C THR A 939 13.97 -17.44 3.86
N HIS A 940 13.20 -18.53 3.78
CA HIS A 940 11.77 -18.52 4.09
C HIS A 940 11.47 -18.13 5.54
N ALA A 941 12.32 -18.52 6.50
CA ALA A 941 12.18 -18.11 7.89
C ALA A 941 12.35 -16.59 8.06
N VAL A 942 13.27 -15.95 7.33
CA VAL A 942 13.42 -14.48 7.36
C VAL A 942 12.24 -13.79 6.71
N GLU A 943 11.80 -14.28 5.55
CA GLU A 943 10.65 -13.72 4.81
C GLU A 943 9.37 -13.71 5.67
N HIS A 944 9.10 -14.79 6.40
CA HIS A 944 7.86 -14.92 7.15
C HIS A 944 7.96 -14.43 8.61
N PHE A 945 9.10 -14.64 9.26
CA PHE A 945 9.25 -14.37 10.70
C PHE A 945 10.13 -13.15 11.02
N GLY A 946 10.85 -12.60 10.03
CA GLY A 946 11.73 -11.44 10.20
C GLY A 946 13.10 -11.77 10.81
N ALA A 947 13.90 -10.71 11.02
CA ALA A 947 15.31 -10.84 11.42
C ALA A 947 15.53 -11.58 12.77
N SER A 948 14.56 -11.54 13.69
CA SER A 948 14.62 -12.28 14.95
C SER A 948 14.75 -13.80 14.76
N ALA A 949 14.28 -14.34 13.64
CA ALA A 949 14.41 -15.77 13.37
C ALA A 949 15.87 -16.20 13.16
N LEU A 950 16.69 -15.38 12.49
CA LEU A 950 18.12 -15.68 12.32
C LEU A 950 18.87 -15.64 13.65
N ILE A 951 18.60 -14.63 14.47
CA ILE A 951 19.21 -14.48 15.80
C ILE A 951 18.97 -15.74 16.64
N LEU A 952 17.71 -16.21 16.67
CA LEU A 952 17.33 -17.41 17.41
C LEU A 952 17.96 -18.68 16.82
N MET A 953 17.96 -18.85 15.49
CA MET A 953 18.59 -20.01 14.83
C MET A 953 20.10 -20.06 15.00
N ASP A 954 20.75 -18.92 15.23
CA ASP A 954 22.19 -18.84 15.49
C ASP A 954 22.53 -19.04 16.97
N GLY A 955 21.54 -19.38 17.80
CA GLY A 955 21.71 -19.61 19.24
C GLY A 955 21.96 -18.35 20.06
N LEU A 956 21.74 -17.16 19.47
CA LEU A 956 21.93 -15.87 20.12
C LEU A 956 20.71 -15.48 20.96
N VAL A 957 20.93 -14.57 21.91
CA VAL A 957 19.87 -14.09 22.81
C VAL A 957 18.93 -13.16 22.06
N ASP A 958 17.62 -13.46 22.11
CA ASP A 958 16.58 -12.61 21.51
C ASP A 958 16.49 -11.25 22.21
N PRO A 959 16.71 -10.12 21.50
CA PRO A 959 16.59 -8.78 22.06
C PRO A 959 15.14 -8.40 22.40
N LEU A 960 14.14 -9.08 21.81
CA LEU A 960 12.72 -8.82 21.99
C LEU A 960 12.04 -9.85 22.91
N ARG A 961 12.80 -10.62 23.69
CA ARG A 961 12.27 -11.74 24.50
C ARG A 961 11.15 -11.37 25.49
N ALA A 962 11.21 -10.16 26.04
CA ALA A 962 10.21 -9.64 26.99
C ALA A 962 8.97 -8.98 26.33
N VAL A 963 9.01 -8.71 25.02
CA VAL A 963 7.93 -8.01 24.31
C VAL A 963 6.68 -8.91 24.23
N GLY A 964 5.51 -8.34 24.51
CA GLY A 964 4.25 -9.08 24.65
C GLY A 964 4.01 -9.66 26.06
N GLY A 965 4.96 -9.50 26.97
CA GLY A 965 4.80 -9.79 28.40
C GLY A 965 4.02 -8.71 29.15
N PHE A 966 3.51 -9.06 30.33
CA PHE A 966 2.81 -8.12 31.20
C PHE A 966 3.75 -7.48 32.22
N GLU A 967 3.90 -6.16 32.13
CA GLU A 967 4.69 -5.37 33.07
C GLU A 967 3.97 -5.18 34.42
N LYS A 968 4.73 -4.85 35.47
CA LYS A 968 4.22 -4.63 36.84
C LYS A 968 3.03 -3.69 36.94
N ASN A 969 2.92 -2.73 36.03
CA ASN A 969 1.89 -1.69 36.07
C ASN A 969 0.65 -2.04 35.22
N VAL A 970 0.59 -3.23 34.60
CA VAL A 970 -0.53 -3.63 33.74
C VAL A 970 -1.87 -3.68 34.50
N SER A 971 -1.84 -3.88 35.83
CA SER A 971 -3.02 -3.86 36.70
C SER A 971 -3.80 -2.54 36.61
N TYR A 972 -3.11 -1.41 36.39
CA TYR A 972 -3.77 -0.11 36.23
C TYR A 972 -4.54 -0.03 34.91
N LEU A 973 -4.03 -0.66 33.84
CA LEU A 973 -4.75 -0.75 32.55
C LEU A 973 -6.02 -1.58 32.68
N ALA A 974 -5.99 -2.63 33.52
CA ALA A 974 -7.16 -3.50 33.71
C ALA A 974 -8.35 -2.80 34.38
N MET A 975 -8.13 -1.64 35.03
CA MET A 975 -9.18 -0.82 35.64
C MET A 975 -9.83 0.18 34.66
N LEU A 976 -9.29 0.33 33.45
CA LEU A 976 -9.79 1.28 32.46
C LEU A 976 -11.01 0.72 31.69
N PRO A 977 -11.97 1.57 31.29
CA PRO A 977 -13.06 1.17 30.39
C PRO A 977 -12.54 0.71 29.02
N LEU A 978 -13.25 -0.21 28.36
CA LEU A 978 -12.88 -0.76 27.04
C LEU A 978 -12.66 0.34 25.98
N GLN A 979 -13.47 1.40 25.98
CA GLN A 979 -13.30 2.55 25.06
C GLN A 979 -11.92 3.20 25.24
N ARG A 980 -11.48 3.43 26.48
CA ARG A 980 -10.18 4.02 26.80
C ARG A 980 -9.02 3.11 26.36
N LEU A 981 -9.19 1.80 26.52
CA LEU A 981 -8.22 0.81 26.04
C LEU A 981 -8.13 0.81 24.51
N SER A 982 -9.26 0.90 23.82
CA SER A 982 -9.30 1.03 22.35
C SER A 982 -8.62 2.32 21.85
N GLU A 983 -8.81 3.45 22.55
CA GLU A 983 -8.09 4.70 22.28
C GLU A 983 -6.58 4.53 22.45
N MET A 984 -6.14 3.95 23.57
CA MET A 984 -4.72 3.72 23.84
C MET A 984 -4.06 2.78 22.82
N ARG A 985 -4.76 1.72 22.36
CA ARG A 985 -4.27 0.84 21.29
C ARG A 985 -4.04 1.64 20.00
N ARG A 986 -4.98 2.53 19.66
CA ARG A 986 -4.91 3.40 18.47
C ARG A 986 -3.74 4.39 18.55
N GLU A 987 -3.50 4.96 19.73
CA GLU A 987 -2.39 5.90 19.97
C GLU A 987 -1.01 5.21 19.97
N SER A 988 -0.97 3.91 20.30
CA SER A 988 0.29 3.16 20.42
C SER A 988 1.00 2.84 19.09
N LYS A 989 0.37 3.12 17.94
CA LYS A 989 0.91 2.90 16.58
C LYS A 989 1.49 1.50 16.35
N ILE A 990 0.95 0.48 17.02
CA ILE A 990 1.37 -0.91 16.83
C ILE A 990 0.94 -1.35 15.43
N VAL A 991 1.90 -1.48 14.52
CA VAL A 991 1.72 -1.90 13.12
C VAL A 991 2.32 -3.30 12.96
N PRO A 992 1.52 -4.36 12.87
CA PRO A 992 2.05 -5.71 12.63
C PRO A 992 2.73 -5.78 11.26
N ALA A 993 4.01 -6.14 11.17
CA ALA A 993 4.72 -6.33 9.90
C ALA A 993 5.09 -7.81 9.63
N LEU A 994 6.07 -8.36 10.34
CA LEU A 994 6.50 -9.77 10.21
C LEU A 994 6.30 -10.52 11.54
N TYR A 995 6.08 -11.85 11.48
CA TYR A 995 5.51 -12.63 12.61
C TYR A 995 6.19 -12.43 13.97
N LEU A 996 7.53 -12.24 14.00
CA LEU A 996 8.30 -12.11 15.24
C LEU A 996 8.89 -10.71 15.46
N ASP A 997 8.42 -9.70 14.71
CA ASP A 997 8.83 -8.33 14.95
C ASP A 997 8.30 -7.80 16.30
N LYS A 998 8.75 -6.61 16.67
CA LYS A 998 8.41 -5.99 17.95
C LYS A 998 6.90 -5.69 18.06
N ASP A 999 6.30 -5.17 17.01
CA ASP A 999 4.94 -4.65 17.05
C ASP A 999 3.90 -5.78 16.96
N SER A 1000 4.15 -6.83 16.20
CA SER A 1000 3.35 -8.06 16.16
C SER A 1000 3.35 -8.77 17.50
N ARG A 1001 4.51 -8.89 18.18
CA ARG A 1001 4.59 -9.44 19.55
C ARG A 1001 3.81 -8.57 20.56
N ALA A 1002 3.92 -7.24 20.44
CA ALA A 1002 3.17 -6.32 21.28
C ALA A 1002 1.65 -6.42 21.03
N ALA A 1003 1.23 -6.57 19.77
CA ALA A 1003 -0.16 -6.78 19.39
C ALA A 1003 -0.73 -8.07 19.99
N ARG A 1004 0.01 -9.19 19.96
CA ARG A 1004 -0.41 -10.45 20.60
C ARG A 1004 -0.54 -10.33 22.11
N GLY A 1005 0.39 -9.63 22.77
CA GLY A 1005 0.27 -9.33 24.19
C GLY A 1005 -0.98 -8.49 24.51
N TRP A 1006 -1.33 -7.55 23.62
CA TRP A 1006 -2.55 -6.75 23.75
C TRP A 1006 -3.83 -7.57 23.55
N ASP A 1007 -3.87 -8.44 22.53
CA ASP A 1007 -5.01 -9.32 22.29
C ASP A 1007 -5.25 -10.24 23.49
N LEU A 1008 -4.20 -10.88 24.01
CA LEU A 1008 -4.24 -11.65 25.24
C LEU A 1008 -4.75 -10.84 26.44
N PHE A 1009 -4.31 -9.59 26.57
CA PHE A 1009 -4.79 -8.71 27.62
C PHE A 1009 -6.30 -8.49 27.52
N LEU A 1010 -6.85 -8.29 26.32
CA LEU A 1010 -8.30 -8.13 26.13
C LEU A 1010 -9.07 -9.44 26.39
N ALA A 1011 -8.51 -10.59 26.03
CA ALA A 1011 -9.13 -11.89 26.23
C ALA A 1011 -9.02 -12.42 27.68
N ARG A 1012 -8.28 -11.75 28.58
CA ARG A 1012 -8.02 -12.20 29.96
C ARG A 1012 -9.26 -12.58 30.78
N GLU A 1013 -10.40 -11.98 30.46
CA GLU A 1013 -11.67 -12.22 31.16
C GLU A 1013 -12.47 -13.39 30.59
N ASP A 1014 -12.02 -13.99 29.48
CA ASP A 1014 -12.67 -15.12 28.84
C ASP A 1014 -12.81 -16.32 29.79
N ARG A 1015 -13.95 -17.00 29.69
CA ARG A 1015 -14.33 -18.07 30.60
C ARG A 1015 -13.36 -19.26 30.56
N GLU A 1016 -12.83 -19.60 29.40
CA GLU A 1016 -11.90 -20.72 29.26
C GLU A 1016 -10.50 -20.33 29.74
N LEU A 1017 -10.03 -19.11 29.42
CA LEU A 1017 -8.76 -18.57 29.93
C LEU A 1017 -8.73 -18.44 31.45
N ARG A 1018 -9.86 -18.13 32.10
CA ARG A 1018 -9.96 -18.13 33.57
C ARG A 1018 -9.57 -19.47 34.18
N THR A 1019 -9.82 -20.59 33.51
CA THR A 1019 -9.40 -21.91 34.02
C THR A 1019 -7.88 -22.08 34.01
N VAL A 1020 -7.19 -21.47 33.04
CA VAL A 1020 -5.72 -21.39 33.01
C VAL A 1020 -5.20 -20.45 34.10
N CYS A 1021 -5.87 -19.31 34.31
CA CYS A 1021 -5.50 -18.35 35.35
C CYS A 1021 -5.55 -18.96 36.77
N VAL A 1022 -6.55 -19.78 37.07
CA VAL A 1022 -6.68 -20.46 38.37
C VAL A 1022 -5.52 -21.42 38.61
N ALA A 1023 -5.03 -22.10 37.56
CA ALA A 1023 -3.90 -23.02 37.64
C ALA A 1023 -2.53 -22.33 37.49
N ALA A 1024 -2.47 -21.00 37.33
CA ALA A 1024 -1.28 -20.30 36.87
C ALA A 1024 -0.03 -20.53 37.73
N GLN A 1025 -0.16 -20.50 39.05
CA GLN A 1025 0.98 -20.67 39.96
C GLN A 1025 1.53 -22.11 39.96
N GLU A 1026 0.64 -23.10 39.99
CA GLU A 1026 1.00 -24.52 39.93
C GLU A 1026 1.65 -24.83 38.58
N LEU A 1027 1.04 -24.36 37.48
CA LEU A 1027 1.53 -24.55 36.13
C LEU A 1027 2.90 -23.90 35.92
N HIS A 1028 3.09 -22.66 36.36
CA HIS A 1028 4.38 -21.95 36.27
C HIS A 1028 5.48 -22.70 37.03
N SER A 1029 5.20 -23.14 38.25
CA SER A 1029 6.16 -23.90 39.08
C SER A 1029 6.52 -25.24 38.44
N ALA A 1030 5.54 -25.97 37.92
CA ALA A 1030 5.75 -27.24 37.23
C ALA A 1030 6.58 -27.07 35.96
N LEU A 1031 6.27 -26.05 35.14
CA LEU A 1031 7.01 -25.71 33.93
C LEU A 1031 8.45 -25.30 34.25
N GLY A 1032 8.67 -24.38 35.20
CA GLY A 1032 10.02 -23.97 35.62
C GLY A 1032 10.85 -25.15 36.13
N SER A 1033 10.24 -26.08 36.86
CA SER A 1033 10.93 -27.30 37.32
C SER A 1033 11.33 -28.23 36.17
N VAL A 1034 10.50 -28.38 35.13
CA VAL A 1034 10.83 -29.25 33.99
C VAL A 1034 11.79 -28.58 33.02
N LEU A 1035 11.60 -27.30 32.73
CA LEU A 1035 12.48 -26.52 31.85
C LEU A 1035 13.91 -26.43 32.43
N SER A 1036 14.06 -26.28 33.75
CA SER A 1036 15.38 -26.30 34.40
C SER A 1036 16.06 -27.68 34.44
N GLN A 1037 15.27 -28.77 34.45
CA GLN A 1037 15.80 -30.14 34.50
C GLN A 1037 16.11 -30.72 33.13
N VAL A 1038 15.39 -30.29 32.10
CA VAL A 1038 15.51 -30.79 30.73
C VAL A 1038 16.33 -29.83 29.86
N GLY A 1039 16.18 -28.53 30.07
CA GLY A 1039 16.99 -27.48 29.46
C GLY A 1039 18.03 -26.93 30.44
N ASP A 1040 18.21 -25.61 30.45
CA ASP A 1040 19.09 -24.90 31.39
C ASP A 1040 18.41 -23.66 32.00
N ALA A 1041 19.16 -22.91 32.82
CA ALA A 1041 18.67 -21.67 33.42
C ALA A 1041 18.21 -20.64 32.38
N SER A 1042 18.76 -20.65 31.16
CA SER A 1042 18.36 -19.73 30.10
C SER A 1042 17.03 -20.12 29.44
N THR A 1043 16.69 -21.41 29.42
CA THR A 1043 15.36 -21.85 28.94
C THR A 1043 14.25 -21.40 29.89
N VAL A 1044 14.53 -21.37 31.18
CA VAL A 1044 13.63 -20.77 32.19
C VAL A 1044 13.55 -19.25 32.01
N ASP A 1045 14.66 -18.57 31.73
CA ASP A 1045 14.68 -17.12 31.45
C ASP A 1045 13.79 -16.71 30.26
N VAL A 1046 13.74 -17.52 29.20
CA VAL A 1046 12.85 -17.28 28.04
C VAL A 1046 11.38 -17.24 28.45
N MET A 1047 10.97 -18.06 29.41
CA MET A 1047 9.62 -18.05 29.99
C MET A 1047 9.45 -16.85 30.94
N ASP A 1048 10.37 -16.67 31.88
CA ASP A 1048 10.24 -15.71 32.99
C ASP A 1048 10.41 -14.26 32.55
N CYS A 1049 11.11 -13.97 31.46
CA CYS A 1049 11.27 -12.60 30.95
C CYS A 1049 9.94 -11.93 30.52
N ARG A 1050 8.86 -12.71 30.39
CA ARG A 1050 7.50 -12.23 30.06
C ARG A 1050 6.58 -12.10 31.28
N PHE A 1051 7.11 -12.37 32.48
CA PHE A 1051 6.37 -12.33 33.73
C PHE A 1051 7.00 -11.31 34.69
N ALA A 1052 6.27 -10.25 35.00
CA ALA A 1052 6.71 -9.25 35.97
C ALA A 1052 5.70 -9.00 37.11
N GLY A 1053 4.54 -9.66 37.08
CA GLY A 1053 3.37 -9.37 37.94
C GLY A 1053 3.07 -10.43 39.01
N GLU A 1054 1.82 -10.47 39.46
CA GLU A 1054 1.29 -11.52 40.35
C GLU A 1054 0.76 -12.73 39.55
N PHE A 1055 0.54 -13.87 40.20
CA PHE A 1055 -0.10 -15.02 39.53
C PHE A 1055 -1.55 -14.72 39.13
N GLY A 1056 -2.09 -15.54 38.22
CA GLY A 1056 -3.40 -15.33 37.61
C GLY A 1056 -3.25 -14.94 36.15
N TRP A 1057 -4.05 -13.97 35.68
CA TRP A 1057 -4.01 -13.56 34.27
C TRP A 1057 -2.69 -12.89 33.86
N GLN A 1058 -1.95 -12.30 34.81
CA GLN A 1058 -0.66 -11.65 34.53
C GLN A 1058 0.46 -12.66 34.19
N ALA A 1059 0.27 -13.95 34.49
CA ALA A 1059 1.21 -15.00 34.14
C ALA A 1059 0.96 -15.58 32.73
N LEU A 1060 -0.15 -15.24 32.06
CA LEU A 1060 -0.58 -15.92 30.83
C LEU A 1060 0.46 -15.86 29.71
N SER A 1061 1.13 -14.73 29.47
CA SER A 1061 2.18 -14.62 28.44
C SER A 1061 3.36 -15.55 28.70
N ALA A 1062 3.78 -15.70 29.96
CA ALA A 1062 4.86 -16.61 30.33
C ALA A 1062 4.41 -18.08 30.28
N LEU A 1063 3.19 -18.38 30.75
CA LEU A 1063 2.63 -19.73 30.70
C LEU A 1063 2.48 -20.25 29.26
N SER A 1064 2.06 -19.40 28.33
CA SER A 1064 2.03 -19.71 26.89
C SER A 1064 3.41 -20.15 26.39
N MET A 1065 4.43 -19.32 26.63
CA MET A 1065 5.81 -19.61 26.23
C MET A 1065 6.37 -20.88 26.90
N GLY A 1066 6.09 -21.10 28.18
CA GLY A 1066 6.52 -22.29 28.92
C GLY A 1066 5.88 -23.57 28.40
N LEU A 1067 4.56 -23.54 28.10
CA LEU A 1067 3.84 -24.65 27.48
C LEU A 1067 4.37 -24.96 26.07
N ALA A 1068 4.69 -23.93 25.28
CA ALA A 1068 5.31 -24.10 23.97
C ALA A 1068 6.69 -24.76 24.06
N LEU A 1069 7.56 -24.31 24.97
CA LEU A 1069 8.86 -24.92 25.23
C LEU A 1069 8.74 -26.38 25.69
N ALA A 1070 7.84 -26.67 26.63
CA ALA A 1070 7.60 -28.03 27.10
C ALA A 1070 7.09 -28.94 25.97
N ALA A 1071 6.20 -28.43 25.09
CA ALA A 1071 5.72 -29.17 23.94
C ALA A 1071 6.86 -29.50 22.95
N ARG A 1072 7.71 -28.53 22.63
CA ARG A 1072 8.82 -28.73 21.69
C ARG A 1072 9.97 -29.56 22.26
N LEU A 1073 10.18 -29.55 23.58
CA LEU A 1073 11.07 -30.50 24.27
C LEU A 1073 10.47 -31.91 24.31
N SER A 1074 9.16 -32.05 24.46
CA SER A 1074 8.49 -33.36 24.31
C SER A 1074 8.70 -33.93 22.91
N ALA A 1075 8.60 -33.09 21.87
CA ALA A 1075 8.84 -33.49 20.48
C ALA A 1075 10.26 -34.03 20.24
N ARG A 1076 11.24 -33.53 21.02
CA ARG A 1076 12.64 -33.98 21.02
C ARG A 1076 12.90 -35.23 21.89
N GLY A 1077 11.85 -35.86 22.43
CA GLY A 1077 11.94 -37.11 23.18
C GLY A 1077 12.21 -36.95 24.68
N HIS A 1078 12.12 -35.74 25.23
CA HIS A 1078 12.34 -35.53 26.66
C HIS A 1078 11.12 -35.98 27.51
N GLY A 1079 11.21 -37.17 28.12
CA GLY A 1079 10.09 -37.81 28.81
C GLY A 1079 9.43 -36.99 29.94
N LYS A 1080 10.18 -36.16 30.68
CA LYS A 1080 9.60 -35.27 31.70
C LYS A 1080 8.74 -34.16 31.08
N ALA A 1081 9.16 -33.62 29.94
CA ALA A 1081 8.39 -32.63 29.18
C ALA A 1081 7.13 -33.25 28.56
N SER A 1082 7.20 -34.51 28.13
CA SER A 1082 6.04 -35.28 27.66
C SER A 1082 5.00 -35.51 28.75
N LEU A 1083 5.42 -35.79 30.00
CA LEU A 1083 4.50 -35.96 31.13
C LEU A 1083 3.75 -34.66 31.44
N ILE A 1084 4.44 -33.52 31.50
CA ILE A 1084 3.81 -32.20 31.72
C ILE A 1084 2.89 -31.83 30.57
N SER A 1085 3.33 -31.99 29.32
CA SER A 1085 2.54 -31.64 28.14
C SER A 1085 1.24 -32.46 28.07
N ARG A 1086 1.28 -33.74 28.48
CA ARG A 1086 0.08 -34.58 28.59
C ARG A 1086 -0.82 -34.15 29.74
N HIS A 1087 -0.24 -33.87 30.91
CA HIS A 1087 -0.99 -33.49 32.10
C HIS A 1087 -1.77 -32.17 31.91
N TYR A 1088 -1.15 -31.18 31.25
CA TYR A 1088 -1.75 -29.86 31.02
C TYR A 1088 -2.28 -29.64 29.60
N GLY A 1089 -2.30 -30.66 28.73
CA GLY A 1089 -2.71 -30.54 27.33
C GLY A 1089 -4.14 -30.01 27.14
N ALA A 1090 -5.06 -30.36 28.05
CA ALA A 1090 -6.42 -29.84 28.04
C ALA A 1090 -6.49 -28.33 28.36
N LEU A 1091 -5.64 -27.84 29.27
CA LEU A 1091 -5.52 -26.40 29.55
C LEU A 1091 -4.87 -25.67 28.38
N TYR A 1092 -3.85 -26.28 27.75
CA TYR A 1092 -3.18 -25.69 26.60
C TYR A 1092 -4.10 -25.58 25.39
N THR A 1093 -4.94 -26.59 25.15
CA THR A 1093 -5.97 -26.57 24.09
C THR A 1093 -6.98 -25.44 24.30
N LYS A 1094 -7.43 -25.23 25.56
CA LYS A 1094 -8.31 -24.10 25.90
C LYS A 1094 -7.64 -22.76 25.66
N PHE A 1095 -6.37 -22.62 26.07
CA PHE A 1095 -5.58 -21.42 25.81
C PHE A 1095 -5.50 -21.14 24.30
N ALA A 1096 -5.16 -22.14 23.49
CA ALA A 1096 -5.07 -22.02 22.05
C ALA A 1096 -6.39 -21.61 21.38
N ARG A 1097 -7.56 -21.96 21.95
CA ARG A 1097 -8.86 -21.51 21.42
C ARG A 1097 -9.13 -20.04 21.68
N CYS A 1098 -8.71 -19.52 22.83
CA CYS A 1098 -8.91 -18.11 23.16
C CYS A 1098 -7.89 -17.21 22.42
N GLU A 1099 -6.62 -17.62 22.39
CA GLU A 1099 -5.52 -16.82 21.82
C GLU A 1099 -4.64 -17.63 20.84
N PRO A 1100 -5.19 -18.10 19.71
CA PRO A 1100 -4.46 -18.95 18.76
C PRO A 1100 -3.23 -18.25 18.16
N GLY A 1101 -3.32 -16.93 17.94
CA GLY A 1101 -2.23 -16.15 17.36
C GLY A 1101 -0.98 -16.10 18.26
N LEU A 1102 -1.17 -15.94 19.58
CA LEU A 1102 -0.08 -15.97 20.54
C LEU A 1102 0.52 -17.37 20.65
N ILE A 1103 -0.31 -18.41 20.77
CA ILE A 1103 0.16 -19.80 20.87
C ILE A 1103 1.01 -20.18 19.65
N GLN A 1104 0.57 -19.78 18.45
CA GLN A 1104 1.32 -20.01 17.23
C GLN A 1104 2.68 -19.28 17.25
N GLN A 1105 2.70 -18.02 17.67
CA GLN A 1105 3.93 -17.23 17.79
C GLN A 1105 4.91 -17.87 18.79
N ASP A 1106 4.42 -18.34 19.93
CA ASP A 1106 5.25 -18.94 20.97
C ASP A 1106 5.76 -20.33 20.60
N LEU A 1107 4.99 -21.14 19.86
CA LEU A 1107 5.48 -22.40 19.30
C LEU A 1107 6.59 -22.19 18.28
N VAL A 1108 6.46 -21.17 17.41
CA VAL A 1108 7.52 -20.79 16.46
C VAL A 1108 8.77 -20.34 17.21
N LEU A 1109 8.63 -19.47 18.21
CA LEU A 1109 9.75 -19.01 19.04
C LEU A 1109 10.44 -20.15 19.77
N ALA A 1110 9.67 -21.07 20.37
CA ALA A 1110 10.19 -22.22 21.08
C ALA A 1110 10.97 -23.16 20.13
N GLU A 1111 10.44 -23.41 18.93
CA GLU A 1111 11.11 -24.27 17.94
C GLU A 1111 12.41 -23.64 17.43
N LEU A 1112 12.40 -22.35 17.08
CA LEU A 1112 13.60 -21.62 16.62
C LEU A 1112 14.67 -21.56 17.70
N TYR A 1113 14.28 -21.24 18.94
CA TYR A 1113 15.18 -21.17 20.09
C TYR A 1113 15.86 -22.52 20.36
N LEU A 1114 15.09 -23.62 20.40
CA LEU A 1114 15.66 -24.94 20.66
C LEU A 1114 16.57 -25.42 19.52
N ARG A 1115 16.21 -25.15 18.26
CA ARG A 1115 17.08 -25.46 17.10
C ARG A 1115 18.41 -24.71 17.15
N GLY A 1116 18.41 -23.42 17.47
CA GLY A 1116 19.65 -22.66 17.57
C GLY A 1116 20.56 -23.14 18.70
N ARG A 1117 19.98 -23.63 19.80
CA ARG A 1117 20.74 -24.26 20.88
C ARG A 1117 21.37 -25.58 20.49
N GLU A 1118 20.64 -26.43 19.77
CA GLU A 1118 21.18 -27.69 19.23
C GLU A 1118 22.38 -27.39 18.31
N HIS A 1119 22.25 -26.39 17.44
CA HIS A 1119 23.34 -25.96 16.56
C HIS A 1119 24.57 -25.42 17.31
N ALA A 1120 24.36 -24.63 18.38
CA ALA A 1120 25.45 -24.12 19.20
C ALA A 1120 26.18 -25.22 20.01
N HIS A 1121 25.49 -26.31 20.35
CA HIS A 1121 26.06 -27.47 21.04
C HIS A 1121 26.81 -28.44 20.09
N ASP A 1122 26.37 -28.58 18.84
CA ASP A 1122 27.04 -29.44 17.84
C ASP A 1122 28.26 -28.76 17.18
N GLY A 1123 28.36 -27.43 17.27
CA GLY A 1123 29.50 -26.63 16.81
C GLY A 1123 30.63 -26.41 17.83
N SER A 1124 30.48 -26.92 19.06
CA SER A 1124 31.47 -26.91 20.15
C SER A 1124 32.05 -28.30 20.37
#